data_AF-A0A1L7CVW5-F1
#
_entry.id   AF-A0A1L7CVW5-F1
#
_cell.length_a   1.000
_cell.length_b   1.000
_cell.length_c   1.000
_cell.angle_alpha   90.00
_cell.angle_beta   90.00
_cell.angle_gamma   90.00
#
_symmetry.space_group_name_H-M   'P 1'
#
loop_
_entity.id
_entity.type
_entity.pdbx_description
1 polymer ?
#
loop_
_entity_poly.entity_id
_entity_poly.type
_entity_poly.pdbx_seq_one_letter_code
_entity_poly.pdbx_strand_id
1 'polypeptide(L)'
;MAAGRPPARARRMPALLAAALLALAAAWPGAGPAAAQEPAAPAPERAAAGDQGHAAVRDFAGCIAGASAASVLIVMDESASLVGFDDEPATDPEALRVAAARDFAGRMARYAQRSGAEIDVALAGFADGYVRRGDFTPLGVDGGGSTLDEEIGRFADRADGSYTNYEEGLDGAFAEFEGIGDECRAVLFFSDGKPTSSSWGSPMDPVCAAGGPVARLRAGGVRLFTIGLGAETDADLRRISEGECSAQPANGAHLPAADAAGLFAAFRAMIPAGAGRSREAVPIDEPFAFTLDDTVAPVELSAQPDRRTPAGALVPTLTPPGGEPVDLVEGDTAIGGARVTTRANPALPGMVDVSMERAGEGFAGRWAFGYRRAAGDAGAESYRVSLSILPGLRIDLPGAPGRGPLSLSTGDRLPVRLAGPDGAARAFAGDARLRAELLPADGSAPVPLAADLDIRSGTAEVPLDAVTGRLAGTLRMAATITTAAAGDAPGTELSPLTYAREASIAAPTAPKLPGSVTLELRGGAGAAEIPVTGPGKAWVAPGEFAVGDAVVSYAADHDAADPLELAPGETGVIRLEAEVADPVDRTFDAVALPVGVADAESGAEDTVAVPVRGSMSAPVDAAAFGLALVAALLLALLIPAAVVYLMKYLVGRIPARPGVLALRLPVRLDGGVLLRADRGGEFDVDHDEVLAAPRTTSRGRSIDLAGIRVAVRVGWNPVTPPRAVVAAAPSISDDGRRRGGAAELPPAVQDRWFVLGGGGDPDAATVVLALDERVTRARLAGIVAAVRRDGPARVRALAEEAGAPPPGGPAAPEHPAAPGGPVPGGGPGEAGGGSFGGPDGPVFGDGGSPYRGGFGPFGDGPRDG
;
A
#
# COMPACT_ATOMS: atom_id res chain seq x y z
N MET A 1 29.29 -76.14 -22.25
CA MET A 1 28.99 -76.23 -23.69
C MET A 1 28.38 -74.89 -24.10
N ALA A 2 29.21 -73.98 -24.63
CA ALA A 2 29.32 -73.65 -26.07
C ALA A 2 28.06 -72.93 -26.59
N ALA A 3 28.05 -71.60 -26.72
CA ALA A 3 28.55 -70.76 -27.86
C ALA A 3 27.32 -70.13 -28.56
N GLY A 4 27.25 -68.87 -29.03
CA GLY A 4 28.16 -67.74 -29.06
C GLY A 4 27.51 -66.52 -29.79
N ARG A 5 28.26 -65.40 -29.77
CA ARG A 5 28.21 -64.17 -30.59
C ARG A 5 27.17 -63.03 -30.32
N PRO A 6 27.65 -61.76 -30.14
CA PRO A 6 26.88 -60.49 -30.12
C PRO A 6 27.07 -59.74 -31.48
N PRO A 7 26.88 -58.39 -31.65
CA PRO A 7 26.21 -57.34 -30.85
C PRO A 7 25.22 -56.45 -31.67
N ALA A 8 24.39 -55.64 -30.99
CA ALA A 8 23.81 -54.44 -31.60
C ALA A 8 23.92 -53.24 -30.64
N ARG A 9 24.70 -52.24 -31.07
CA ARG A 9 24.86 -50.92 -30.44
C ARG A 9 23.61 -50.08 -30.71
N ALA A 10 23.03 -49.48 -29.67
CA ALA A 10 22.22 -48.27 -29.80
C ALA A 10 22.65 -47.24 -28.75
N ARG A 11 22.93 -46.05 -29.25
CA ARG A 11 23.42 -44.83 -28.59
C ARG A 11 22.39 -44.37 -27.55
N ARG A 12 22.76 -44.14 -26.28
CA ARG A 12 23.30 -42.88 -25.70
C ARG A 12 22.69 -41.60 -26.29
N MET A 13 21.72 -41.02 -25.57
CA MET A 13 21.80 -39.65 -25.07
C MET A 13 20.87 -39.46 -23.86
N PRO A 14 21.40 -39.08 -22.68
CA PRO A 14 20.63 -38.79 -21.48
C PRO A 14 20.25 -37.31 -21.39
N ALA A 15 19.02 -37.03 -20.95
CA ALA A 15 18.66 -35.73 -20.39
C ALA A 15 19.14 -35.72 -18.93
N LEU A 16 20.13 -34.88 -18.64
CA LEU A 16 20.64 -34.64 -17.30
C LEU A 16 19.69 -33.68 -16.57
N LEU A 17 18.87 -34.28 -15.72
CA LEU A 17 18.45 -33.70 -14.43
C LEU A 17 19.68 -33.68 -13.51
N ALA A 18 19.96 -32.54 -12.88
CA ALA A 18 20.89 -32.44 -11.78
C ALA A 18 20.10 -32.13 -10.50
N ALA A 19 19.67 -33.20 -9.83
CA ALA A 19 19.44 -33.24 -8.40
C ALA A 19 20.78 -33.62 -7.74
N ALA A 20 21.18 -32.92 -6.68
CA ALA A 20 22.24 -33.37 -5.79
C ALA A 20 21.60 -33.85 -4.48
N LEU A 21 22.02 -35.03 -4.04
CA LEU A 21 21.41 -35.92 -3.05
C LEU A 21 22.15 -35.90 -1.71
N LEU A 22 21.36 -36.14 -0.65
CA LEU A 22 21.58 -37.05 0.50
C LEU A 22 22.75 -36.82 1.50
N ALA A 23 22.33 -36.44 2.71
CA ALA A 23 22.35 -37.24 3.95
C ALA A 23 23.55 -38.13 4.30
N LEU A 24 24.05 -37.95 5.53
CA LEU A 24 24.57 -39.04 6.37
C LEU A 24 24.16 -38.83 7.82
N ALA A 25 23.52 -39.85 8.38
CA ALA A 25 23.19 -40.00 9.79
C ALA A 25 24.38 -40.59 10.57
N ALA A 26 24.55 -40.16 11.82
CA ALA A 26 25.25 -40.92 12.85
C ALA A 26 24.62 -40.63 14.22
N ALA A 27 24.19 -41.69 14.89
CA ALA A 27 23.62 -41.68 16.24
C ALA A 27 24.72 -41.95 17.28
N TRP A 28 24.64 -41.31 18.46
CA TRP A 28 24.77 -41.99 19.75
C TRP A 28 24.30 -41.14 20.95
N PRO A 29 23.86 -41.79 22.05
CA PRO A 29 23.15 -41.16 23.16
C PRO A 29 24.08 -40.83 24.34
N GLY A 30 23.77 -39.75 25.06
CA GLY A 30 24.41 -39.41 26.33
C GLY A 30 23.36 -38.95 27.33
N ALA A 31 23.02 -39.81 28.28
CA ALA A 31 22.21 -39.49 29.44
C ALA A 31 23.06 -38.70 30.46
N GLY A 32 22.50 -37.60 30.97
CA GLY A 32 23.03 -36.78 32.05
C GLY A 32 21.88 -36.08 32.79
N PRO A 33 22.03 -35.74 34.07
CA PRO A 33 21.04 -36.04 35.10
C PRO A 33 19.92 -35.00 35.24
N ALA A 34 18.81 -35.47 35.80
CA ALA A 34 17.68 -34.68 36.25
C ALA A 34 18.13 -33.61 37.26
N ALA A 35 18.07 -32.34 36.86
CA ALA A 35 18.05 -31.21 37.77
C ALA A 35 16.63 -31.07 38.33
N ALA A 36 16.54 -30.96 39.65
CA ALA A 36 15.29 -30.77 40.38
C ALA A 36 14.58 -29.50 39.88
N GLN A 37 13.32 -29.64 39.46
CA GLN A 37 12.43 -28.52 39.21
C GLN A 37 12.07 -27.85 40.54
N GLU A 38 12.59 -26.64 40.72
CA GLU A 38 12.07 -25.65 41.66
C GLU A 38 10.62 -25.32 41.24
N PRO A 39 9.67 -25.14 42.18
CA PRO A 39 8.29 -24.86 41.82
C PRO A 39 8.22 -23.52 41.09
N ALA A 40 7.79 -23.57 39.84
CA ALA A 40 7.52 -22.39 39.03
C ALA A 40 6.55 -21.48 39.79
N ALA A 41 6.95 -20.22 39.95
CA ALA A 41 6.04 -19.15 40.36
C ALA A 41 4.83 -19.13 39.40
N PRO A 42 3.61 -18.84 39.90
CA PRO A 42 2.43 -18.79 39.05
C PRO A 42 2.63 -17.73 37.98
N ALA A 43 2.58 -18.15 36.71
CA ALA A 43 2.51 -17.25 35.58
C ALA A 43 1.23 -16.39 35.70
N PRO A 44 1.28 -15.09 35.36
CA PRO A 44 0.10 -14.24 35.39
C PRO A 44 -0.99 -14.84 34.47
N GLU A 45 -2.21 -14.91 35.00
CA GLU A 45 -3.39 -15.33 34.25
C GLU A 45 -3.51 -14.51 32.97
N ARG A 46 -3.57 -15.21 31.82
CA ARG A 46 -3.96 -14.64 30.53
C ARG A 46 -5.28 -13.90 30.70
N ALA A 47 -5.27 -12.57 30.65
CA ALA A 47 -6.47 -11.79 30.39
C ALA A 47 -7.10 -12.30 29.08
N ALA A 48 -8.38 -12.68 29.13
CA ALA A 48 -9.10 -13.17 27.97
C ALA A 48 -9.00 -12.16 26.82
N ALA A 49 -8.76 -12.62 25.59
CA ALA A 49 -8.47 -11.75 24.44
C ALA A 49 -9.48 -10.59 24.24
N GLY A 50 -10.75 -10.77 24.63
CA GLY A 50 -11.76 -9.73 24.60
C GLY A 50 -11.56 -8.56 25.59
N ASP A 51 -10.89 -8.78 26.72
CA ASP A 51 -10.61 -7.71 27.70
C ASP A 51 -9.44 -6.82 27.25
N GLN A 52 -8.48 -7.41 26.51
CA GLN A 52 -7.33 -6.70 25.97
C GLN A 52 -7.74 -5.73 24.84
N GLY A 53 -8.60 -6.16 23.91
CA GLY A 53 -9.07 -5.31 22.83
C GLY A 53 -9.82 -4.06 23.33
N HIS A 54 -10.70 -4.21 24.32
CA HIS A 54 -11.37 -3.06 24.95
C HIS A 54 -10.41 -2.13 25.68
N ALA A 55 -9.34 -2.67 26.29
CA ALA A 55 -8.30 -1.86 26.91
C ALA A 55 -7.55 -1.03 25.85
N ALA A 56 -7.15 -1.63 24.73
CA ALA A 56 -6.42 -0.94 23.67
C ALA A 56 -7.21 0.22 23.06
N VAL A 57 -8.52 0.06 22.82
CA VAL A 57 -9.40 1.14 22.34
C VAL A 57 -9.49 2.28 23.36
N ARG A 58 -9.66 1.96 24.65
CA ARG A 58 -9.69 2.97 25.72
C ARG A 58 -8.35 3.68 25.88
N ASP A 59 -7.24 2.97 25.77
CA ASP A 59 -5.90 3.54 25.89
C ASP A 59 -5.60 4.47 24.70
N PHE A 60 -6.07 4.13 23.49
CA PHE A 60 -5.99 5.04 22.35
C PHE A 60 -6.84 6.29 22.55
N ALA A 61 -8.08 6.15 23.03
CA ALA A 61 -8.94 7.28 23.37
C ALA A 61 -8.32 8.20 24.44
N GLY A 62 -7.73 7.61 25.49
CA GLY A 62 -7.02 8.33 26.54
C GLY A 62 -5.78 9.06 26.01
N CYS A 63 -5.04 8.43 25.09
CA CYS A 63 -3.92 9.06 24.38
C CYS A 63 -4.38 10.32 23.63
N ILE A 64 -5.43 10.20 22.80
CA ILE A 64 -5.97 11.34 22.04
C ILE A 64 -6.38 12.47 22.99
N ALA A 65 -7.02 12.15 24.11
CA ALA A 65 -7.41 13.13 25.11
C ALA A 65 -6.21 13.86 25.74
N GLY A 66 -5.09 13.17 25.95
CA GLY A 66 -3.87 13.73 26.54
C GLY A 66 -3.01 14.54 25.56
N ALA A 67 -2.73 13.97 24.39
CA ALA A 67 -1.92 14.60 23.36
C ALA A 67 -2.69 15.68 22.58
N SER A 68 -4.03 15.63 22.57
CA SER A 68 -4.88 16.47 21.70
C SER A 68 -4.50 16.39 20.21
N ALA A 69 -3.88 15.29 19.80
CA ALA A 69 -3.49 15.01 18.44
C ALA A 69 -3.48 13.49 18.18
N ALA A 70 -3.73 13.06 16.94
CA ALA A 70 -3.53 11.68 16.51
C ALA A 70 -3.39 11.55 14.99
N SER A 71 -2.63 10.54 14.58
CA SER A 71 -2.47 10.13 13.19
C SER A 71 -3.07 8.74 12.99
N VAL A 72 -4.11 8.63 12.16
CA VAL A 72 -4.81 7.36 11.87
C VAL A 72 -4.67 7.00 10.39
N LEU A 73 -4.07 5.85 10.10
CA LEU A 73 -4.02 5.29 8.74
C LEU A 73 -5.15 4.28 8.57
N ILE A 74 -6.03 4.49 7.59
CA ILE A 74 -7.04 3.50 7.21
C ILE A 74 -6.53 2.72 6.00
N VAL A 75 -6.34 1.42 6.17
CA VAL A 75 -5.86 0.50 5.13
C VAL A 75 -7.02 -0.41 4.74
N MET A 76 -7.51 -0.27 3.50
CA MET A 76 -8.65 -1.03 2.99
C MET A 76 -8.20 -2.10 1.99
N ASP A 77 -8.71 -3.31 2.16
CA ASP A 77 -8.59 -4.37 1.17
C ASP A 77 -9.23 -3.97 -0.17
N GLU A 78 -8.53 -4.28 -1.25
CA GLU A 78 -8.92 -4.06 -2.65
C GLU A 78 -8.88 -5.37 -3.47
N SER A 79 -8.89 -6.53 -2.80
CA SER A 79 -8.88 -7.84 -3.44
C SER A 79 -10.24 -8.19 -4.08
N ALA A 80 -10.21 -9.06 -5.09
CA ALA A 80 -11.37 -9.41 -5.89
C ALA A 80 -12.48 -10.17 -5.13
N SER A 81 -12.19 -10.74 -3.95
CA SER A 81 -13.20 -11.42 -3.12
C SER A 81 -14.35 -10.49 -2.70
N LEU A 82 -14.06 -9.19 -2.57
CA LEU A 82 -15.05 -8.15 -2.25
C LEU A 82 -16.21 -8.11 -3.24
N VAL A 83 -15.93 -8.33 -4.54
CA VAL A 83 -16.92 -8.28 -5.63
C VAL A 83 -17.25 -9.66 -6.21
N GLY A 84 -16.64 -10.72 -5.66
CA GLY A 84 -16.81 -12.10 -6.11
C GLY A 84 -15.88 -12.45 -7.27
N PHE A 85 -15.27 -13.64 -7.20
CA PHE A 85 -14.28 -14.14 -8.16
C PHE A 85 -14.30 -15.68 -8.20
N ASP A 86 -13.98 -16.30 -9.34
CA ASP A 86 -13.89 -17.76 -9.50
C ASP A 86 -15.07 -18.57 -8.90
N ASP A 87 -16.30 -18.14 -9.19
CA ASP A 87 -17.56 -18.72 -8.69
C ASP A 87 -17.80 -18.57 -7.16
N GLU A 88 -16.92 -17.90 -6.43
CA GLU A 88 -17.14 -17.53 -5.02
C GLU A 88 -18.03 -16.27 -4.91
N PRO A 89 -18.95 -16.23 -3.92
CA PRO A 89 -19.84 -15.10 -3.72
C PRO A 89 -19.06 -13.87 -3.23
N ALA A 90 -19.51 -12.69 -3.67
CA ALA A 90 -19.02 -11.41 -3.17
C ALA A 90 -19.25 -11.27 -1.66
N THR A 91 -18.23 -10.85 -0.92
CA THR A 91 -18.31 -10.56 0.52
C THR A 91 -18.86 -9.16 0.80
N ASP A 92 -18.60 -8.18 -0.08
CA ASP A 92 -19.05 -6.78 0.02
C ASP A 92 -19.68 -6.25 -1.28
N PRO A 93 -20.76 -6.89 -1.79
CA PRO A 93 -21.34 -6.55 -3.10
C PRO A 93 -21.93 -5.15 -3.20
N GLU A 94 -22.25 -4.51 -2.07
CA GLU A 94 -22.84 -3.17 -1.99
C GLU A 94 -21.82 -2.10 -1.55
N ALA A 95 -20.54 -2.45 -1.46
CA ALA A 95 -19.48 -1.58 -0.95
C ALA A 95 -19.81 -0.98 0.44
N LEU A 96 -20.39 -1.78 1.33
CA LEU A 96 -20.78 -1.37 2.68
C LEU A 96 -19.57 -0.96 3.52
N ARG A 97 -18.36 -1.48 3.23
CA ARG A 97 -17.13 -1.01 3.87
C ARG A 97 -16.89 0.49 3.62
N VAL A 98 -17.23 0.98 2.42
CA VAL A 98 -17.11 2.39 2.04
C VAL A 98 -18.13 3.24 2.80
N ALA A 99 -19.36 2.74 2.94
CA ALA A 99 -20.39 3.42 3.70
C ALA A 99 -20.06 3.49 5.21
N ALA A 100 -19.53 2.40 5.78
CA ALA A 100 -19.09 2.34 7.16
C ALA A 100 -17.86 3.23 7.42
N ALA A 101 -16.88 3.24 6.51
CA ALA A 101 -15.71 4.11 6.61
C ALA A 101 -16.08 5.61 6.52
N ARG A 102 -17.03 6.00 5.65
CA ARG A 102 -17.56 7.37 5.61
C ARG A 102 -18.27 7.77 6.89
N ASP A 103 -19.11 6.89 7.43
CA ASP A 103 -19.77 7.13 8.71
C ASP A 103 -18.76 7.31 9.85
N PHE A 104 -17.73 6.46 9.90
CA PHE A 104 -16.61 6.62 10.82
C PHE A 104 -15.89 7.96 10.66
N ALA A 105 -15.46 8.29 9.43
CA ALA A 105 -14.73 9.52 9.15
C ALA A 105 -15.55 10.77 9.52
N GLY A 106 -16.84 10.82 9.15
CA GLY A 106 -17.74 11.92 9.52
C GLY A 106 -17.95 12.06 11.02
N ARG A 107 -17.94 10.96 11.77
CA ARG A 107 -18.08 10.98 13.23
C ARG A 107 -16.78 11.35 13.94
N MET A 108 -15.67 10.81 13.48
CA MET A 108 -14.35 11.15 13.99
C MET A 108 -14.03 12.63 13.71
N ALA A 109 -14.45 13.18 12.57
CA ALA A 109 -14.38 14.62 12.26
C ALA A 109 -15.17 15.48 13.25
N ARG A 110 -16.41 15.07 13.58
CA ARG A 110 -17.23 15.75 14.59
C ARG A 110 -16.62 15.65 15.99
N TYR A 111 -16.03 14.51 16.33
CA TYR A 111 -15.27 14.35 17.56
C TYR A 111 -14.06 15.29 17.60
N ALA A 112 -13.25 15.34 16.53
CA ALA A 112 -12.10 16.24 16.41
C ALA A 112 -12.51 17.70 16.59
N GLN A 113 -13.54 18.15 15.86
CA GLN A 113 -14.06 19.52 15.97
C GLN A 113 -14.51 19.89 17.39
N ARG A 114 -15.22 18.99 18.08
CA ARG A 114 -15.77 19.28 19.41
C ARG A 114 -14.75 19.13 20.52
N SER A 115 -13.86 18.15 20.42
CA SER A 115 -12.78 17.98 21.38
C SER A 115 -11.66 18.99 21.16
N GLY A 116 -11.56 19.60 19.98
CA GLY A 116 -10.41 20.44 19.59
C GLY A 116 -9.13 19.64 19.38
N ALA A 117 -9.22 18.32 19.20
CA ALA A 117 -8.09 17.46 18.86
C ALA A 117 -7.76 17.57 17.37
N GLU A 118 -6.47 17.61 17.04
CA GLU A 118 -6.00 17.53 15.65
C GLU A 118 -5.86 16.06 15.24
N ILE A 119 -6.81 15.57 14.46
CA ILE A 119 -6.80 14.19 13.99
C ILE A 119 -6.47 14.20 12.51
N ASP A 120 -5.28 13.74 12.17
CA ASP A 120 -4.83 13.55 10.81
C ASP A 120 -5.15 12.13 10.35
N VAL A 121 -5.73 12.01 9.16
CA VAL A 121 -6.08 10.71 8.57
C VAL A 121 -5.46 10.57 7.19
N ALA A 122 -4.88 9.40 6.94
CA ALA A 122 -4.42 8.95 5.64
C ALA A 122 -5.21 7.72 5.19
N LEU A 123 -5.30 7.53 3.87
CA LEU A 123 -6.01 6.41 3.25
C LEU A 123 -5.04 5.60 2.39
N ALA A 124 -5.16 4.28 2.49
CA ALA A 124 -4.39 3.35 1.69
C ALA A 124 -5.23 2.14 1.28
N GLY A 125 -4.83 1.53 0.17
CA GLY A 125 -5.37 0.28 -0.32
C GLY A 125 -4.31 -0.82 -0.31
N PHE A 126 -4.72 -2.07 -0.24
CA PHE A 126 -3.84 -3.19 -0.51
C PHE A 126 -4.57 -4.35 -1.19
N ALA A 127 -3.85 -5.07 -2.04
CA ALA A 127 -4.27 -6.35 -2.58
C ALA A 127 -3.03 -7.17 -2.98
N ASP A 128 -2.59 -7.07 -4.23
CA ASP A 128 -1.33 -7.66 -4.70
C ASP A 128 -0.09 -6.99 -4.06
N GLY A 129 -0.24 -5.71 -3.73
CA GLY A 129 0.73 -4.89 -3.00
C GLY A 129 0.03 -3.69 -2.35
N TYR A 130 0.82 -2.82 -1.72
CA TYR A 130 0.33 -1.62 -1.06
C TYR A 130 0.21 -0.42 -2.01
N VAL A 131 -0.84 0.38 -1.84
CA VAL A 131 -1.06 1.61 -2.61
C VAL A 131 -1.50 2.75 -1.70
N ARG A 132 -0.63 3.76 -1.53
CA ARG A 132 -1.01 5.03 -0.89
C ARG A 132 -2.11 5.72 -1.71
N ARG A 133 -3.19 6.16 -1.06
CA ARG A 133 -4.32 6.89 -1.70
C ARG A 133 -4.40 8.36 -1.30
N GLY A 134 -3.62 8.78 -0.31
CA GLY A 134 -3.43 10.17 0.09
C GLY A 134 -2.41 10.28 1.22
N ASP A 135 -1.86 11.47 1.43
CA ASP A 135 -1.03 11.75 2.60
C ASP A 135 -1.91 12.00 3.84
N PHE A 136 -1.29 12.03 5.03
CA PHE A 136 -1.97 12.44 6.26
C PHE A 136 -2.51 13.87 6.12
N THR A 137 -3.81 14.02 6.34
CA THR A 137 -4.49 15.31 6.25
C THR A 137 -5.43 15.54 7.43
N PRO A 138 -5.59 16.80 7.90
CA PRO A 138 -6.52 17.12 8.97
C PRO A 138 -7.94 16.71 8.63
N LEU A 139 -8.53 15.88 9.50
CA LEU A 139 -9.89 15.42 9.36
C LEU A 139 -10.87 16.53 9.77
N GLY A 140 -11.66 17.00 8.82
CA GLY A 140 -12.65 18.06 9.01
C GLY A 140 -14.07 17.60 8.71
N VAL A 141 -15.04 18.35 9.22
CA VAL A 141 -16.45 18.19 8.84
C VAL A 141 -16.69 18.94 7.53
N ASP A 142 -17.28 18.28 6.54
CA ASP A 142 -17.72 18.91 5.29
C ASP A 142 -19.18 18.56 5.01
N GLY A 143 -20.06 19.56 5.06
CA GLY A 143 -21.51 19.36 5.02
C GLY A 143 -22.00 18.38 6.10
N GLY A 144 -22.67 17.30 5.67
CA GLY A 144 -23.14 16.22 6.56
C GLY A 144 -22.09 15.13 6.86
N GLY A 145 -20.92 15.17 6.20
CA GLY A 145 -19.90 14.13 6.19
C GLY A 145 -18.53 14.63 6.60
N SER A 146 -17.47 14.10 5.98
CA SER A 146 -16.07 14.46 6.23
C SER A 146 -15.36 14.98 4.99
N THR A 147 -14.21 15.64 5.20
CA THR A 147 -13.29 16.04 4.13
C THR A 147 -12.72 14.88 3.32
N LEU A 148 -12.87 13.63 3.79
CA LEU A 148 -12.38 12.42 3.13
C LEU A 148 -13.45 11.63 2.36
N ASP A 149 -14.72 12.04 2.41
CA ASP A 149 -15.83 11.24 1.87
C ASP A 149 -15.68 10.95 0.38
N GLU A 150 -15.09 11.87 -0.39
CA GLU A 150 -14.82 11.67 -1.81
C GLU A 150 -13.76 10.58 -2.04
N GLU A 151 -12.61 10.66 -1.35
CA GLU A 151 -11.54 9.67 -1.51
C GLU A 151 -11.95 8.30 -0.99
N ILE A 152 -12.62 8.23 0.16
CA ILE A 152 -13.20 6.97 0.68
C ILE A 152 -14.17 6.39 -0.36
N GLY A 153 -14.97 7.25 -1.00
CA GLY A 153 -15.89 6.85 -2.06
C GLY A 153 -15.27 6.06 -3.21
N ARG A 154 -14.04 6.39 -3.58
CA ARG A 154 -13.33 5.78 -4.71
C ARG A 154 -13.00 4.31 -4.44
N PHE A 155 -12.97 3.86 -3.19
CA PHE A 155 -12.77 2.45 -2.86
C PHE A 155 -13.91 1.57 -3.33
N ALA A 156 -15.12 2.10 -3.58
CA ALA A 156 -16.23 1.29 -4.09
C ALA A 156 -15.89 0.59 -5.42
N ASP A 157 -15.06 1.24 -6.25
CA ASP A 157 -14.64 0.75 -7.56
C ASP A 157 -13.26 0.06 -7.53
N ARG A 158 -12.63 -0.09 -6.35
CA ARG A 158 -11.30 -0.70 -6.15
C ARG A 158 -11.45 -2.07 -5.48
N ALA A 159 -11.52 -3.11 -6.31
CA ALA A 159 -11.71 -4.51 -5.89
C ALA A 159 -11.26 -5.47 -7.00
N ASP A 160 -10.13 -5.21 -7.65
CA ASP A 160 -9.64 -5.97 -8.81
C ASP A 160 -8.31 -6.69 -8.56
N GLY A 161 -7.76 -6.59 -7.35
CA GLY A 161 -6.51 -7.26 -6.99
C GLY A 161 -6.64 -8.78 -6.89
N SER A 162 -5.60 -9.50 -7.33
CA SER A 162 -5.63 -10.97 -7.41
C SER A 162 -5.29 -11.66 -6.07
N TYR A 163 -4.61 -10.96 -5.18
CA TYR A 163 -4.22 -11.45 -3.86
C TYR A 163 -4.71 -10.52 -2.74
N THR A 164 -4.62 -11.06 -1.53
CA THR A 164 -4.89 -10.40 -0.24
C THR A 164 -3.58 -10.45 0.55
N ASN A 165 -2.59 -9.66 0.13
CA ASN A 165 -1.23 -9.73 0.64
C ASN A 165 -1.05 -8.88 1.90
N TYR A 166 -1.24 -9.49 3.07
CA TYR A 166 -1.10 -8.80 4.37
C TYR A 166 0.32 -8.31 4.64
N GLU A 167 1.34 -9.00 4.16
CA GLU A 167 2.74 -8.59 4.34
C GLU A 167 2.97 -7.23 3.70
N GLU A 168 2.68 -7.11 2.40
CA GLU A 168 2.82 -5.86 1.65
C GLU A 168 1.91 -4.76 2.21
N GLY A 169 0.66 -5.09 2.55
CA GLY A 169 -0.30 -4.14 3.12
C GLY A 169 0.18 -3.51 4.43
N LEU A 170 0.71 -4.32 5.35
CA LEU A 170 1.21 -3.85 6.64
C LEU A 170 2.62 -3.25 6.55
N ASP A 171 3.47 -3.71 5.62
CA ASP A 171 4.78 -3.12 5.38
C ASP A 171 4.66 -1.71 4.77
N GLY A 172 3.74 -1.53 3.83
CA GLY A 172 3.42 -0.20 3.32
C GLY A 172 2.82 0.71 4.40
N ALA A 173 1.95 0.17 5.26
CA ALA A 173 1.40 0.90 6.39
C ALA A 173 2.49 1.38 7.38
N PHE A 174 3.53 0.58 7.60
CA PHE A 174 4.68 0.98 8.40
C PHE A 174 5.41 2.19 7.81
N ALA A 175 5.66 2.17 6.50
CA ALA A 175 6.36 3.24 5.80
C ALA A 175 5.62 4.60 5.87
N GLU A 176 4.29 4.60 6.04
CA GLU A 176 3.52 5.84 6.20
C GLU A 176 3.80 6.60 7.50
N PHE A 177 4.27 5.91 8.55
CA PHE A 177 4.55 6.54 9.84
C PHE A 177 6.00 7.05 9.96
N GLU A 178 6.81 6.91 8.92
CA GLU A 178 8.15 7.49 8.89
C GLU A 178 8.09 9.02 8.93
N GLY A 179 8.72 9.62 9.95
CA GLY A 179 8.72 11.08 10.14
C GLY A 179 7.44 11.66 10.73
N ILE A 180 6.46 10.82 11.09
CA ILE A 180 5.25 11.27 11.81
C ILE A 180 5.56 11.39 13.31
N GLY A 181 5.56 12.62 13.81
CA GLY A 181 5.95 12.96 15.19
C GLY A 181 4.87 12.78 16.26
N ASP A 182 3.64 12.46 15.87
CA ASP A 182 2.51 12.30 16.79
C ASP A 182 2.69 11.14 17.76
N GLU A 183 2.27 11.35 19.01
CA GLU A 183 2.33 10.31 20.05
C GLU A 183 1.22 9.25 19.87
N CYS A 184 0.04 9.65 19.37
CA CYS A 184 -1.11 8.76 19.20
C CYS A 184 -1.24 8.30 17.75
N ARG A 185 -0.54 7.22 17.40
CA ARG A 185 -0.54 6.62 16.04
C ARG A 185 -1.33 5.31 16.01
N ALA A 186 -2.15 5.12 14.99
CA ALA A 186 -2.93 3.90 14.81
C ALA A 186 -3.12 3.52 13.34
N VAL A 187 -3.13 2.21 13.07
CA VAL A 187 -3.60 1.62 11.82
C VAL A 187 -4.96 1.00 12.05
N LEU A 188 -5.91 1.30 11.16
CA LEU A 188 -7.16 0.58 11.02
C LEU A 188 -7.11 -0.26 9.74
N PHE A 189 -6.85 -1.56 9.89
CA PHE A 189 -6.65 -2.50 8.79
C PHE A 189 -7.91 -3.33 8.55
N PHE A 190 -8.56 -3.13 7.41
CA PHE A 190 -9.79 -3.84 7.01
C PHE A 190 -9.47 -4.93 5.99
N SER A 191 -10.03 -6.13 6.16
CA SER A 191 -10.02 -7.21 5.15
C SER A 191 -11.23 -8.15 5.26
N ASP A 192 -11.63 -8.73 4.13
CA ASP A 192 -12.68 -9.76 3.99
C ASP A 192 -12.12 -11.15 3.64
N GLY A 193 -10.82 -11.24 3.30
CA GLY A 193 -10.16 -12.43 2.80
C GLY A 193 -9.05 -12.98 3.70
N LYS A 194 -8.75 -14.28 3.57
CA LYS A 194 -7.56 -14.85 4.23
C LYS A 194 -6.30 -14.27 3.57
N PRO A 195 -5.20 -14.13 4.33
CA PRO A 195 -3.94 -13.71 3.75
C PRO A 195 -3.52 -14.69 2.67
N THR A 196 -3.18 -14.17 1.49
CA THR A 196 -2.62 -14.94 0.38
C THR A 196 -1.28 -14.33 -0.02
N SER A 197 -0.37 -15.16 -0.52
CA SER A 197 0.92 -14.69 -1.00
C SER A 197 1.31 -15.39 -2.30
N SER A 198 2.15 -14.75 -3.09
CA SER A 198 2.76 -15.34 -4.29
C SER A 198 3.89 -16.33 -3.94
N SER A 199 4.28 -16.43 -2.66
CA SER A 199 5.37 -17.25 -2.16
C SER A 199 4.89 -18.61 -1.63
N TRP A 200 5.80 -19.60 -1.61
CA TRP A 200 5.50 -20.94 -1.10
C TRP A 200 5.65 -20.96 0.43
N GLY A 201 4.54 -21.03 1.18
CA GLY A 201 4.57 -21.07 2.65
C GLY A 201 3.26 -20.60 3.27
N SER A 202 3.25 -20.44 4.60
CA SER A 202 2.18 -19.76 5.32
C SER A 202 2.31 -18.24 5.08
N PRO A 203 1.30 -17.57 4.49
CA PRO A 203 1.32 -16.12 4.25
C PRO A 203 1.51 -15.28 5.52
N MET A 204 1.25 -15.85 6.69
CA MET A 204 1.41 -15.19 7.99
C MET A 204 2.82 -15.29 8.58
N ASP A 205 3.65 -16.21 8.10
CA ASP A 205 5.02 -16.38 8.63
C ASP A 205 5.87 -15.11 8.46
N PRO A 206 5.93 -14.45 7.28
CA PRO A 206 6.68 -13.20 7.14
C PRO A 206 6.02 -12.04 7.90
N VAL A 207 4.68 -11.97 7.90
CA VAL A 207 3.91 -10.95 8.65
C VAL A 207 4.28 -10.94 10.13
N CYS A 208 4.38 -12.14 10.72
CA CYS A 208 4.65 -12.33 12.13
C CYS A 208 6.14 -12.61 12.48
N ALA A 209 7.06 -12.41 11.53
CA ALA A 209 8.48 -12.60 11.80
C ALA A 209 9.01 -11.53 12.78
N ALA A 210 10.15 -11.80 13.43
CA ALA A 210 10.78 -10.84 14.36
C ALA A 210 11.15 -9.48 13.71
N GLY A 211 11.39 -9.49 12.40
CA GLY A 211 11.56 -8.28 11.58
C GLY A 211 10.38 -7.93 10.69
N GLY A 212 9.27 -8.65 10.80
CA GLY A 212 8.08 -8.46 9.97
C GLY A 212 7.32 -7.16 10.29
N PRO A 213 6.34 -6.80 9.45
CA PRO A 213 5.59 -5.55 9.57
C PRO A 213 4.97 -5.35 10.95
N VAL A 214 4.37 -6.39 11.52
CA VAL A 214 3.68 -6.29 12.83
C VAL A 214 4.65 -5.98 13.95
N ALA A 215 5.84 -6.59 13.92
CA ALA A 215 6.89 -6.30 14.88
C ALA A 215 7.36 -4.85 14.76
N ARG A 216 7.54 -4.35 13.54
CA ARG A 216 7.99 -2.97 13.27
C ARG A 216 6.94 -1.93 13.67
N LEU A 217 5.67 -2.13 13.33
CA LEU A 217 4.57 -1.25 13.72
C LEU A 217 4.43 -1.14 15.24
N ARG A 218 4.42 -2.29 15.95
CA ARG A 218 4.33 -2.32 17.42
C ARG A 218 5.55 -1.69 18.07
N ALA A 219 6.75 -2.01 17.59
CA ALA A 219 8.00 -1.42 18.08
C ALA A 219 8.03 0.10 17.85
N GLY A 220 7.37 0.60 16.81
CA GLY A 220 7.22 2.02 16.53
C GLY A 220 6.11 2.72 17.33
N GLY A 221 5.42 2.04 18.25
CA GLY A 221 4.32 2.63 19.03
C GLY A 221 3.00 2.76 18.27
N VAL A 222 2.89 2.17 17.07
CA VAL A 222 1.67 2.21 16.25
C VAL A 222 0.69 1.15 16.72
N ARG A 223 -0.51 1.56 17.15
CA ARG A 223 -1.57 0.65 17.60
C ARG A 223 -2.25 -0.02 16.40
N LEU A 224 -2.45 -1.33 16.47
CA LEU A 224 -2.99 -2.13 15.35
C LEU A 224 -4.45 -2.53 15.58
N PHE A 225 -5.37 -1.82 14.96
CA PHE A 225 -6.78 -2.17 14.95
C PHE A 225 -7.13 -2.89 13.66
N THR A 226 -7.83 -4.02 13.76
CA THR A 226 -8.20 -4.82 12.59
C THR A 226 -9.71 -4.99 12.51
N ILE A 227 -10.27 -4.93 11.30
CA ILE A 227 -11.67 -5.22 11.01
C ILE A 227 -11.73 -6.39 10.03
N GLY A 228 -12.37 -7.48 10.45
CA GLY A 228 -12.59 -8.66 9.61
C GLY A 228 -14.03 -8.75 9.13
N LEU A 229 -14.26 -8.86 7.82
CA LEU A 229 -15.58 -9.13 7.26
C LEU A 229 -15.73 -10.64 7.02
N GLY A 230 -16.34 -11.33 7.98
CA GLY A 230 -16.57 -12.79 7.95
C GLY A 230 -15.67 -13.60 8.88
N ALA A 231 -16.19 -14.72 9.39
CA ALA A 231 -15.54 -15.48 10.47
C ALA A 231 -14.22 -16.17 10.07
N GLU A 232 -13.96 -16.36 8.78
CA GLU A 232 -12.78 -17.07 8.28
C GLU A 232 -11.49 -16.25 8.39
N THR A 233 -11.58 -14.92 8.46
CA THR A 233 -10.46 -13.97 8.52
C THR A 233 -10.06 -13.54 9.93
N ASP A 234 -10.99 -13.71 10.88
CA ASP A 234 -10.87 -13.16 12.23
C ASP A 234 -9.69 -13.74 13.01
N ALA A 235 -9.29 -14.98 12.74
CA ALA A 235 -8.19 -15.62 13.46
C ALA A 235 -6.83 -14.94 13.16
N ASP A 236 -6.55 -14.65 11.90
CA ASP A 236 -5.27 -14.04 11.49
C ASP A 236 -5.23 -12.55 11.85
N LEU A 237 -6.33 -11.82 11.63
CA LEU A 237 -6.47 -10.42 12.03
C LEU A 237 -6.40 -10.22 13.54
N ARG A 238 -7.02 -11.12 14.32
CA ARG A 238 -6.87 -11.13 15.78
C ARG A 238 -5.44 -11.45 16.20
N ARG A 239 -4.74 -12.33 15.48
CA ARG A 239 -3.32 -12.60 15.74
C ARG A 239 -2.47 -11.33 15.57
N ILE A 240 -2.75 -10.52 14.54
CA ILE A 240 -2.05 -9.25 14.26
C ILE A 240 -2.31 -8.18 15.32
N SER A 241 -3.54 -8.07 15.83
CA SER A 241 -3.96 -6.97 16.72
C SER A 241 -3.84 -7.31 18.22
N GLU A 242 -4.29 -8.50 18.61
CA GLU A 242 -4.41 -8.95 20.01
C GLU A 242 -3.47 -10.11 20.35
N GLY A 243 -2.91 -10.79 19.35
CA GLY A 243 -2.17 -12.03 19.53
C GLY A 243 -0.64 -11.92 19.46
N GLU A 244 -0.02 -13.09 19.66
CA GLU A 244 1.42 -13.36 19.52
C GLU A 244 1.78 -13.46 18.03
N CYS A 245 1.86 -12.30 17.36
CA CYS A 245 2.37 -12.15 15.99
C CYS A 245 3.76 -11.48 15.97
N SER A 246 4.33 -11.14 17.11
CA SER A 246 5.72 -10.70 17.22
C SER A 246 6.20 -10.86 18.65
N ALA A 247 7.49 -10.62 18.90
CA ALA A 247 8.01 -10.55 20.27
C ALA A 247 7.53 -9.29 21.02
N GLN A 248 6.97 -8.31 20.31
CA GLN A 248 6.39 -7.10 20.91
C GLN A 248 4.98 -7.40 21.41
N PRO A 249 4.60 -6.91 22.61
CA PRO A 249 3.28 -7.14 23.17
C PRO A 249 2.20 -6.60 22.23
N ALA A 250 1.05 -7.28 22.21
CA ALA A 250 -0.12 -6.80 21.49
C ALA A 250 -0.58 -5.44 22.04
N ASN A 251 -0.95 -4.52 21.15
CA ASN A 251 -1.25 -3.12 21.47
C ASN A 251 -2.52 -2.62 20.76
N GLY A 252 -3.39 -3.53 20.32
CA GLY A 252 -4.53 -3.23 19.48
C GLY A 252 -5.75 -4.11 19.77
N ALA A 253 -6.74 -4.05 18.88
CA ALA A 253 -7.98 -4.79 19.01
C ALA A 253 -8.47 -5.33 17.66
N HIS A 254 -9.09 -6.51 17.70
CA HIS A 254 -9.82 -7.07 16.56
C HIS A 254 -11.31 -6.77 16.70
N LEU A 255 -11.88 -6.24 15.62
CA LEU A 255 -13.25 -5.76 15.55
C LEU A 255 -14.00 -6.60 14.50
N PRO A 256 -14.59 -7.73 14.89
CA PRO A 256 -15.22 -8.65 13.96
C PRO A 256 -16.52 -8.07 13.39
N ALA A 257 -16.75 -8.30 12.10
CA ALA A 257 -17.97 -7.93 11.40
C ALA A 257 -18.53 -9.14 10.64
N ALA A 258 -19.65 -9.68 11.13
CA ALA A 258 -20.32 -10.81 10.47
C ALA A 258 -21.24 -10.37 9.32
N ASP A 259 -21.71 -9.13 9.35
CA ASP A 259 -22.65 -8.57 8.38
C ASP A 259 -22.51 -7.03 8.30
N ALA A 260 -23.39 -6.41 7.50
CA ALA A 260 -23.48 -4.96 7.36
C ALA A 260 -23.52 -4.22 8.70
N ALA A 261 -24.36 -4.68 9.64
CA ALA A 261 -24.48 -4.02 10.94
C ALA A 261 -23.20 -4.20 11.76
N GLY A 262 -22.65 -5.42 11.78
CA GLY A 262 -21.34 -5.71 12.38
C GLY A 262 -20.24 -4.77 11.86
N LEU A 263 -20.25 -4.45 10.56
CA LEU A 263 -19.24 -3.59 9.94
C LEU A 263 -19.31 -2.14 10.44
N PHE A 264 -20.50 -1.52 10.44
CA PHE A 264 -20.69 -0.19 11.04
C PHE A 264 -20.32 -0.18 12.52
N ALA A 265 -20.67 -1.24 13.25
CA ALA A 265 -20.33 -1.43 14.65
C ALA A 265 -18.81 -1.48 14.88
N ALA A 266 -18.08 -2.22 14.05
CA ALA A 266 -16.62 -2.36 14.11
C ALA A 266 -15.93 -1.02 13.87
N PHE A 267 -16.27 -0.32 12.78
CA PHE A 267 -15.73 1.01 12.49
C PHE A 267 -16.03 2.02 13.62
N ARG A 268 -17.25 2.02 14.17
CA ARG A 268 -17.63 2.95 15.24
C ARG A 268 -16.95 2.66 16.59
N ALA A 269 -16.51 1.43 16.84
CA ALA A 269 -15.83 1.08 18.08
C ALA A 269 -14.54 1.87 18.29
N MET A 270 -13.93 2.35 17.19
CA MET A 270 -12.70 3.15 17.20
C MET A 270 -12.91 4.63 17.54
N ILE A 271 -14.15 5.12 17.54
CA ILE A 271 -14.43 6.51 17.87
C ILE A 271 -14.31 6.65 19.40
N PRO A 272 -13.48 7.58 19.92
CA PRO A 272 -13.35 7.77 21.35
C PRO A 272 -14.71 8.00 22.01
N ALA A 273 -15.04 7.14 22.98
CA ALA A 273 -16.24 7.27 23.77
C ALA A 273 -16.06 8.44 24.76
N GLY A 274 -16.99 9.40 24.72
CA GLY A 274 -17.09 10.44 25.75
C GLY A 274 -17.74 9.92 27.03
N ALA A 275 -18.06 10.84 27.95
CA ALA A 275 -18.89 10.54 29.11
C ALA A 275 -20.25 10.05 28.61
N GLY A 276 -20.49 8.75 28.65
CA GLY A 276 -21.60 8.14 27.94
C GLY A 276 -22.00 6.79 28.50
N ARG A 277 -23.04 6.17 27.98
CA ARG A 277 -23.48 4.84 28.36
C ARG A 277 -23.85 4.05 27.12
N SER A 278 -23.22 2.91 26.92
CA SER A 278 -23.56 2.00 25.85
C SER A 278 -24.19 0.72 26.40
N ARG A 279 -25.07 0.12 25.61
CA ARG A 279 -25.52 -1.26 25.78
C ARG A 279 -25.53 -1.94 24.43
N GLU A 280 -25.03 -3.17 24.44
CA GLU A 280 -25.07 -4.07 23.31
C GLU A 280 -26.22 -5.07 23.48
N ALA A 281 -26.72 -5.60 22.36
CA ALA A 281 -27.75 -6.64 22.33
C ALA A 281 -28.99 -6.34 23.19
N VAL A 282 -29.48 -5.09 23.18
CA VAL A 282 -30.76 -4.75 23.81
C VAL A 282 -31.87 -5.38 22.97
N PRO A 283 -32.76 -6.23 23.53
CA PRO A 283 -33.86 -6.82 22.78
C PRO A 283 -34.69 -5.71 22.11
N ILE A 284 -35.07 -5.90 20.84
CA ILE A 284 -35.66 -4.82 20.04
C ILE A 284 -36.99 -4.28 20.59
N ASP A 285 -37.71 -5.12 21.34
CA ASP A 285 -38.97 -4.77 21.98
C ASP A 285 -38.78 -4.17 23.40
N GLU A 286 -37.53 -4.03 23.87
CA GLU A 286 -37.17 -3.44 25.16
C GLU A 286 -36.57 -2.03 24.98
N PRO A 287 -36.99 -1.06 25.81
CA PRO A 287 -36.43 0.28 25.75
C PRO A 287 -35.13 0.41 26.57
N PHE A 288 -34.18 1.16 26.03
CA PHE A 288 -33.00 1.66 26.74
C PHE A 288 -33.36 2.91 27.56
N ALA A 289 -33.55 2.72 28.87
CA ALA A 289 -33.84 3.82 29.79
C ALA A 289 -32.57 4.50 30.31
N PHE A 290 -32.62 5.83 30.42
CA PHE A 290 -31.59 6.70 30.98
C PHE A 290 -32.21 7.93 31.66
N THR A 291 -31.51 8.49 32.63
CA THR A 291 -31.92 9.65 33.43
C THR A 291 -31.01 10.82 33.12
N LEU A 292 -31.58 11.96 32.75
CA LEU A 292 -30.86 13.19 32.45
C LEU A 292 -31.17 14.28 33.48
N ASP A 293 -30.24 15.21 33.63
CA ASP A 293 -30.42 16.45 34.39
C ASP A 293 -30.04 17.67 33.54
N ASP A 294 -30.29 18.87 34.05
CA ASP A 294 -30.12 20.11 33.29
C ASP A 294 -28.64 20.46 32.98
N THR A 295 -27.66 19.80 33.63
CA THR A 295 -26.24 20.12 33.48
C THR A 295 -25.53 19.31 32.38
N VAL A 296 -26.20 18.30 31.81
CA VAL A 296 -25.58 17.33 30.90
C VAL A 296 -25.96 17.49 29.42
N ALA A 297 -26.63 18.59 29.06
CA ALA A 297 -27.00 18.91 27.68
C ALA A 297 -25.85 19.62 26.92
N PRO A 298 -25.67 19.39 25.61
CA PRO A 298 -26.48 18.51 24.75
C PRO A 298 -26.13 17.02 24.92
N VAL A 299 -27.02 16.16 24.43
CA VAL A 299 -26.88 14.70 24.51
C VAL A 299 -26.91 14.11 23.09
N GLU A 300 -25.97 13.23 22.76
CA GLU A 300 -25.99 12.46 21.52
C GLU A 300 -26.33 11.00 21.83
N LEU A 301 -27.28 10.45 21.10
CA LEU A 301 -27.64 9.05 21.12
C LEU A 301 -27.41 8.46 19.74
N SER A 302 -26.91 7.25 19.69
CA SER A 302 -26.74 6.49 18.47
C SER A 302 -27.28 5.10 18.68
N ALA A 303 -28.14 4.66 17.78
CA ALA A 303 -28.78 3.36 17.85
C ALA A 303 -28.70 2.63 16.51
N GLN A 304 -28.47 1.33 16.60
CA GLN A 304 -28.21 0.48 15.45
C GLN A 304 -28.79 -0.91 15.68
N PRO A 305 -29.70 -1.39 14.82
CA PRO A 305 -30.14 -2.79 14.83
C PRO A 305 -28.97 -3.76 14.60
N ASP A 306 -29.06 -4.96 15.15
CA ASP A 306 -28.03 -6.00 15.05
C ASP A 306 -27.83 -6.59 13.64
N ARG A 307 -28.77 -6.32 12.72
CA ARG A 307 -28.68 -6.67 11.30
C ARG A 307 -29.41 -5.64 10.45
N ARG A 308 -29.14 -5.64 9.15
CA ARG A 308 -29.84 -4.78 8.20
C ARG A 308 -31.33 -5.14 8.14
N THR A 309 -32.20 -4.14 8.20
CA THR A 309 -33.66 -4.33 8.14
C THR A 309 -34.26 -3.68 6.89
N PRO A 310 -35.44 -4.13 6.43
CA PRO A 310 -36.15 -3.43 5.37
C PRO A 310 -36.50 -2.00 5.78
N ALA A 311 -36.44 -1.06 4.84
CA ALA A 311 -36.78 0.33 5.10
C ALA A 311 -38.18 0.47 5.72
N GLY A 312 -38.28 1.15 6.86
CA GLY A 312 -39.52 1.36 7.60
C GLY A 312 -40.00 0.17 8.45
N ALA A 313 -39.31 -0.98 8.44
CA ALA A 313 -39.68 -2.14 9.27
C ALA A 313 -39.48 -1.89 10.78
N LEU A 314 -38.49 -1.07 11.13
CA LEU A 314 -38.26 -0.59 12.49
C LEU A 314 -38.39 0.93 12.52
N VAL A 315 -39.23 1.41 13.42
CA VAL A 315 -39.40 2.85 13.68
C VAL A 315 -38.76 3.17 15.03
N PRO A 316 -37.70 4.00 15.08
CA PRO A 316 -37.09 4.40 16.34
C PRO A 316 -38.04 5.30 17.13
N THR A 317 -38.08 5.12 18.45
CA THR A 317 -38.95 5.87 19.35
C THR A 317 -38.16 6.47 20.50
N LEU A 318 -38.59 7.64 20.95
CA LEU A 318 -38.05 8.33 22.12
C LEU A 318 -39.20 8.70 23.07
N THR A 319 -39.10 8.24 24.30
CA THR A 319 -40.07 8.51 25.37
C THR A 319 -39.51 9.59 26.30
N PRO A 320 -40.16 10.76 26.39
CA PRO A 320 -39.76 11.83 27.30
C PRO A 320 -40.18 11.57 28.75
N PRO A 321 -39.64 12.34 29.72
CA PRO A 321 -39.99 12.19 31.12
C PRO A 321 -41.48 12.35 31.38
N GLY A 322 -42.11 11.26 31.87
CA GLY A 322 -43.54 11.23 32.19
C GLY A 322 -44.50 11.34 30.99
N GLY A 323 -43.99 11.20 29.75
CA GLY A 323 -44.79 11.24 28.53
C GLY A 323 -44.90 9.89 27.82
N GLU A 324 -45.63 9.88 26.71
CA GLU A 324 -45.80 8.72 25.83
C GLU A 324 -44.65 8.62 24.79
N PRO A 325 -44.32 7.42 24.28
CA PRO A 325 -43.33 7.24 23.22
C PRO A 325 -43.67 8.05 21.97
N VAL A 326 -42.68 8.77 21.42
CA VAL A 326 -42.79 9.54 20.18
C VAL A 326 -41.94 8.91 19.11
N ASP A 327 -42.50 8.73 17.90
CA ASP A 327 -41.77 8.25 16.74
C ASP A 327 -40.73 9.29 16.28
N LEU A 328 -39.50 8.84 16.07
CA LEU A 328 -38.45 9.69 15.53
C LEU A 328 -38.50 9.67 14.00
N VAL A 329 -38.61 10.87 13.42
CA VAL A 329 -38.52 11.13 11.99
C VAL A 329 -37.26 11.92 11.68
N GLU A 330 -36.71 11.74 10.49
CA GLU A 330 -35.53 12.48 10.05
C GLU A 330 -35.77 14.00 10.10
N GLY A 331 -34.80 14.74 10.64
CA GLY A 331 -34.88 16.19 10.86
C GLY A 331 -35.13 16.59 12.31
N ASP A 332 -35.60 17.83 12.51
CA ASP A 332 -35.76 18.45 13.83
C ASP A 332 -37.19 18.31 14.35
N THR A 333 -37.33 17.85 15.59
CA THR A 333 -38.62 17.70 16.29
C THR A 333 -38.48 18.17 17.75
N ALA A 334 -39.53 18.75 18.32
CA ALA A 334 -39.55 19.09 19.75
C ALA A 334 -40.20 17.96 20.56
N ILE A 335 -39.48 17.40 21.54
CA ILE A 335 -39.95 16.27 22.37
C ILE A 335 -39.54 16.55 23.81
N GLY A 336 -40.48 16.57 24.76
CA GLY A 336 -40.18 16.59 26.21
C GLY A 336 -39.20 17.67 26.68
N GLY A 337 -39.34 18.91 26.22
CA GLY A 337 -38.41 20.00 26.59
C GLY A 337 -37.05 19.94 25.89
N ALA A 338 -36.84 18.99 24.96
CA ALA A 338 -35.67 18.90 24.09
C ALA A 338 -36.00 19.29 22.64
N ARG A 339 -35.05 19.94 21.95
CA ARG A 339 -34.98 19.95 20.49
C ARG A 339 -34.20 18.72 20.07
N VAL A 340 -34.87 17.82 19.36
CA VAL A 340 -34.36 16.51 18.94
C VAL A 340 -34.10 16.54 17.44
N THR A 341 -32.85 16.40 17.03
CA THR A 341 -32.45 16.26 15.63
C THR A 341 -32.12 14.80 15.36
N THR A 342 -32.86 14.15 14.46
CA THR A 342 -32.62 12.75 14.08
C THR A 342 -32.02 12.67 12.68
N ARG A 343 -30.97 11.87 12.52
CA ARG A 343 -30.36 11.53 11.22
C ARG A 343 -30.41 10.03 11.04
N ALA A 344 -31.00 9.58 9.93
CA ALA A 344 -31.02 8.17 9.57
C ALA A 344 -29.77 7.82 8.74
N ASN A 345 -29.30 6.58 8.85
CA ASN A 345 -28.27 6.07 7.96
C ASN A 345 -28.93 5.42 6.71
N PRO A 346 -28.67 5.93 5.49
CA PRO A 346 -29.31 5.38 4.29
C PRO A 346 -28.79 3.99 3.90
N ALA A 347 -27.54 3.63 4.26
CA ALA A 347 -26.96 2.32 3.95
C ALA A 347 -27.48 1.22 4.89
N LEU A 348 -27.82 1.58 6.13
CA LEU A 348 -28.35 0.66 7.14
C LEU A 348 -29.70 1.16 7.71
N PRO A 349 -30.83 0.84 7.06
CA PRO A 349 -32.15 1.26 7.53
C PRO A 349 -32.45 0.80 8.96
N GLY A 350 -33.03 1.71 9.76
CA GLY A 350 -33.28 1.53 11.19
C GLY A 350 -32.16 2.08 12.08
N MET A 351 -30.97 2.30 11.56
CA MET A 351 -29.88 2.96 12.27
C MET A 351 -30.11 4.48 12.31
N VAL A 352 -30.01 5.06 13.52
CA VAL A 352 -30.24 6.49 13.73
C VAL A 352 -29.25 7.11 14.69
N ASP A 353 -28.98 8.38 14.43
CA ASP A 353 -28.23 9.28 15.30
C ASP A 353 -29.12 10.43 15.73
N VAL A 354 -29.23 10.63 17.03
CA VAL A 354 -30.18 11.54 17.67
C VAL A 354 -29.39 12.53 18.50
N SER A 355 -29.51 13.82 18.19
CA SER A 355 -28.99 14.90 19.04
C SER A 355 -30.14 15.52 19.81
N MET A 356 -29.96 15.70 21.12
CA MET A 356 -30.94 16.30 22.02
C MET A 356 -30.34 17.55 22.65
N GLU A 357 -30.86 18.72 22.27
CA GLU A 357 -30.55 19.99 22.91
C GLU A 357 -31.64 20.36 23.91
N ARG A 358 -31.27 20.94 25.06
CA ARG A 358 -32.24 21.46 26.02
C ARG A 358 -32.92 22.71 25.45
N ALA A 359 -34.25 22.70 25.37
CA ALA A 359 -35.05 23.80 24.81
C ALA A 359 -36.09 24.36 25.79
N GLY A 360 -36.43 23.65 26.87
CA GLY A 360 -37.41 24.11 27.86
C GLY A 360 -37.49 23.23 29.09
N GLU A 361 -38.52 23.49 29.92
CA GLU A 361 -38.84 22.66 31.08
C GLU A 361 -39.27 21.24 30.64
N GLY A 362 -38.91 20.22 31.43
CA GLY A 362 -39.19 18.82 31.12
C GLY A 362 -38.02 18.03 30.52
N PHE A 363 -36.87 18.67 30.25
CA PHE A 363 -35.65 17.98 29.80
C PHE A 363 -35.10 17.04 30.88
N ALA A 364 -34.98 17.52 32.12
CA ALA A 364 -34.51 16.70 33.23
C ALA A 364 -35.55 15.63 33.59
N GLY A 365 -35.11 14.38 33.73
CA GLY A 365 -35.96 13.26 34.05
C GLY A 365 -35.54 11.94 33.41
N ARG A 366 -36.39 10.93 33.53
CA ARG A 366 -36.19 9.61 32.93
C ARG A 366 -36.66 9.59 31.48
N TRP A 367 -35.73 9.37 30.58
CA TRP A 367 -35.93 9.14 29.16
C TRP A 367 -35.85 7.64 28.83
N ALA A 368 -36.40 7.27 27.68
CA ALA A 368 -36.18 5.94 27.13
C ALA A 368 -36.12 5.98 25.60
N PHE A 369 -35.13 5.30 25.01
CA PHE A 369 -35.06 5.07 23.57
C PHE A 369 -35.46 3.63 23.26
N GLY A 370 -36.12 3.38 22.14
CA GLY A 370 -36.43 2.03 21.71
C GLY A 370 -36.79 1.95 20.23
N TYR A 371 -37.27 0.78 19.82
CA TYR A 371 -37.81 0.57 18.49
C TYR A 371 -39.23 0.04 18.56
N ARG A 372 -40.03 0.40 17.56
CA ARG A 372 -41.35 -0.17 17.32
C ARG A 372 -41.33 -0.88 15.97
N ARG A 373 -41.76 -2.14 15.95
CA ARG A 373 -41.92 -2.91 14.72
C ARG A 373 -43.10 -2.37 13.91
N ALA A 374 -42.87 -1.99 12.67
CA ALA A 374 -43.94 -1.82 11.69
C ALA A 374 -44.42 -3.21 11.22
N ALA A 375 -45.63 -3.30 10.67
CA ALA A 375 -46.21 -4.58 10.26
C ALA A 375 -45.29 -5.33 9.26
N GLY A 376 -44.87 -6.55 9.63
CA GLY A 376 -43.91 -7.37 8.88
C GLY A 376 -42.83 -7.96 9.80
N ASP A 377 -42.02 -8.89 9.28
CA ASP A 377 -40.83 -9.37 10.00
C ASP A 377 -39.66 -8.44 9.70
N ALA A 378 -39.19 -7.72 10.72
CA ALA A 378 -38.03 -6.84 10.61
C ALA A 378 -36.71 -7.62 10.63
N GLY A 379 -36.72 -8.90 11.00
CA GLY A 379 -35.56 -9.77 11.07
C GLY A 379 -34.62 -9.48 12.25
N ALA A 380 -34.50 -8.23 12.70
CA ALA A 380 -33.67 -7.86 13.85
C ALA A 380 -34.26 -8.35 15.19
N GLU A 381 -33.38 -8.86 16.04
CA GLU A 381 -33.72 -9.41 17.36
C GLU A 381 -33.31 -8.44 18.47
N SER A 382 -32.20 -7.72 18.24
CA SER A 382 -31.64 -6.78 19.19
C SER A 382 -31.08 -5.53 18.49
N TYR A 383 -30.71 -4.54 19.29
CA TYR A 383 -30.01 -3.34 18.84
C TYR A 383 -28.90 -2.96 19.82
N ARG A 384 -27.90 -2.26 19.29
CA ARG A 384 -26.89 -1.55 20.07
C ARG A 384 -27.31 -0.11 20.21
N VAL A 385 -27.11 0.46 21.39
CA VAL A 385 -27.34 1.88 21.66
C VAL A 385 -26.20 2.46 22.46
N SER A 386 -25.78 3.66 22.10
CA SER A 386 -24.77 4.43 22.80
C SER A 386 -25.29 5.84 23.04
N LEU A 387 -25.18 6.31 24.27
CA LEU A 387 -25.52 7.65 24.71
C LEU A 387 -24.22 8.37 25.09
N SER A 388 -24.06 9.63 24.76
CA SER A 388 -23.00 10.49 25.27
C SER A 388 -23.57 11.85 25.69
N ILE A 389 -23.09 12.36 26.81
CA ILE A 389 -23.43 13.70 27.30
C ILE A 389 -22.32 14.67 26.92
N LEU A 390 -22.67 15.94 26.75
CA LEU A 390 -21.74 17.02 26.43
C LEU A 390 -20.67 16.60 25.40
N PRO A 391 -21.04 16.19 24.17
CA PRO A 391 -20.07 15.74 23.17
C PRO A 391 -18.88 16.69 23.03
N GLY A 392 -17.66 16.17 23.22
CA GLY A 392 -16.43 16.95 23.33
C GLY A 392 -15.94 17.21 24.77
N LEU A 393 -16.68 16.76 25.78
CA LEU A 393 -16.24 16.78 27.18
C LEU A 393 -14.96 15.95 27.35
N ARG A 394 -13.95 16.56 27.98
CA ARG A 394 -12.62 15.98 28.16
C ARG A 394 -12.00 16.37 29.49
N ILE A 395 -11.00 15.61 29.90
CA ILE A 395 -10.10 15.98 31.00
C ILE A 395 -9.02 16.90 30.41
N ASP A 396 -8.84 18.06 31.01
CA ASP A 396 -7.86 19.07 30.66
C ASP A 396 -6.98 19.40 31.87
N LEU A 397 -5.73 19.80 31.61
CA LEU A 397 -4.74 20.18 32.61
C LEU A 397 -4.39 21.67 32.46
N PRO A 398 -5.12 22.58 33.12
CA PRO A 398 -4.87 24.01 33.02
C PRO A 398 -3.43 24.38 33.37
N GLY A 399 -2.76 25.13 32.48
CA GLY A 399 -1.38 25.58 32.70
C GLY A 399 -0.30 24.56 32.35
N ALA A 400 -0.66 23.35 31.88
CA ALA A 400 0.30 22.42 31.32
C ALA A 400 0.92 22.99 30.01
N PRO A 401 2.24 22.85 29.81
CA PRO A 401 2.91 23.35 28.62
C PRO A 401 2.61 22.46 27.41
N GLY A 402 2.11 23.05 26.32
CA GLY A 402 1.96 22.40 25.01
C GLY A 402 1.27 21.03 25.02
N ARG A 403 1.54 20.22 23.98
CA ARG A 403 1.00 18.86 23.80
C ARG A 403 1.98 17.72 24.17
N GLY A 404 3.28 18.01 24.30
CA GLY A 404 4.32 17.00 24.57
C GLY A 404 4.33 16.49 26.03
N PRO A 405 5.37 15.78 26.47
CA PRO A 405 5.39 15.21 27.81
C PRO A 405 5.33 16.24 28.96
N LEU A 406 4.78 15.84 30.11
CA LEU A 406 4.68 16.66 31.32
C LEU A 406 5.95 16.56 32.18
N SER A 407 6.35 17.66 32.80
CA SER A 407 7.47 17.71 33.76
C SER A 407 7.03 18.36 35.07
N LEU A 408 6.70 17.53 36.07
CA LEU A 408 6.02 17.91 37.30
C LEU A 408 6.93 17.75 38.53
N SER A 409 6.60 18.44 39.63
CA SER A 409 7.27 18.26 40.92
C SER A 409 6.39 17.53 41.93
N THR A 410 6.97 16.74 42.85
CA THR A 410 6.23 16.08 43.95
C THR A 410 5.53 17.06 44.90
N GLY A 411 6.01 18.30 44.97
CA GLY A 411 5.37 19.39 45.73
C GLY A 411 4.23 20.11 45.00
N ASP A 412 4.02 19.83 43.71
CA ASP A 412 2.97 20.49 42.92
C ASP A 412 1.59 19.92 43.27
N ARG A 413 0.57 20.75 43.09
CA ARG A 413 -0.82 20.30 42.97
C ARG A 413 -1.20 20.46 41.52
N LEU A 414 -1.56 19.35 40.88
CA LEU A 414 -1.88 19.34 39.46
C LEU A 414 -3.35 19.75 39.28
N PRO A 415 -3.64 20.94 38.73
CA PRO A 415 -5.00 21.34 38.43
C PRO A 415 -5.56 20.45 37.32
N VAL A 416 -6.77 19.93 37.55
CA VAL A 416 -7.52 19.11 36.59
C VAL A 416 -8.87 19.76 36.36
N ARG A 417 -9.32 19.79 35.10
CA ARG A 417 -10.60 20.37 34.70
C ARG A 417 -11.38 19.42 33.79
N LEU A 418 -12.68 19.28 34.04
CA LEU A 418 -13.63 18.72 33.07
C LEU A 418 -14.07 19.83 32.13
N ALA A 419 -13.43 19.88 30.96
CA ALA A 419 -13.63 20.95 29.98
C ALA A 419 -14.64 20.54 28.90
N GLY A 420 -15.63 21.39 28.64
CA GLY A 420 -16.52 21.24 27.50
C GLY A 420 -15.85 21.59 26.16
N PRO A 421 -16.60 21.50 25.04
CA PRO A 421 -16.09 21.84 23.71
C PRO A 421 -15.68 23.31 23.55
N ASP A 422 -16.19 24.20 24.39
CA ASP A 422 -15.79 25.61 24.50
C ASP A 422 -14.54 25.83 25.37
N GLY A 423 -13.96 24.76 25.93
CA GLY A 423 -12.84 24.81 26.87
C GLY A 423 -13.21 25.26 28.29
N ALA A 424 -14.48 25.55 28.57
CA ALA A 424 -14.91 25.99 29.90
C ALA A 424 -15.17 24.80 30.83
N ALA A 425 -14.94 25.00 32.13
CA ALA A 425 -15.23 23.99 33.15
C ALA A 425 -16.73 23.64 33.18
N ARG A 426 -17.04 22.36 33.36
CA ARG A 426 -18.42 21.86 33.46
C ARG A 426 -18.68 21.28 34.85
N ALA A 427 -19.66 21.85 35.55
CA ALA A 427 -20.14 21.33 36.81
C ALA A 427 -21.31 20.35 36.58
N PHE A 428 -21.45 19.36 37.45
CA PHE A 428 -22.46 18.32 37.35
C PHE A 428 -23.41 18.39 38.55
N ALA A 429 -24.72 18.30 38.28
CA ALA A 429 -25.72 18.24 39.35
C ALA A 429 -25.69 16.90 40.12
N GLY A 430 -25.34 15.81 39.42
CA GLY A 430 -25.15 14.48 39.97
C GLY A 430 -23.80 14.31 40.70
N ASP A 431 -23.10 13.22 40.44
CA ASP A 431 -21.78 12.93 41.04
C ASP A 431 -20.68 12.88 39.97
N ALA A 432 -19.46 13.26 40.34
CA ALA A 432 -18.29 13.10 39.48
C ALA A 432 -17.03 12.83 40.31
N ARG A 433 -16.37 11.71 40.01
CA ARG A 433 -15.19 11.20 40.74
C ARG A 433 -14.01 11.02 39.81
N LEU A 434 -12.86 11.54 40.21
CA LEU A 434 -11.60 11.43 39.49
C LEU A 434 -10.67 10.43 40.19
N ARG A 435 -10.16 9.48 39.41
CA ARG A 435 -9.02 8.63 39.75
C ARG A 435 -7.81 9.10 38.95
N ALA A 436 -6.65 9.15 39.58
CA ALA A 436 -5.37 9.47 38.96
C ALA A 436 -4.28 8.50 39.44
N GLU A 437 -3.48 8.00 38.52
CA GLU A 437 -2.34 7.11 38.81
C GLU A 437 -1.21 7.35 37.81
N LEU A 438 0.03 7.11 38.25
CA LEU A 438 1.20 7.13 37.40
C LEU A 438 1.61 5.69 37.11
N LEU A 439 1.70 5.33 35.83
CA LEU A 439 2.26 4.06 35.36
C LEU A 439 3.74 4.24 35.07
N PRO A 440 4.65 3.67 35.87
CA PRO A 440 6.09 3.81 35.64
C PRO A 440 6.56 3.19 34.32
N ALA A 441 7.48 3.86 33.62
CA ALA A 441 8.05 3.37 32.36
C ALA A 441 8.97 2.16 32.54
N ASP A 442 9.50 1.95 33.74
CA ASP A 442 10.34 0.80 34.10
C ASP A 442 9.55 -0.51 34.34
N GLY A 443 8.22 -0.45 34.20
CA GLY A 443 7.31 -1.58 34.42
C GLY A 443 7.00 -1.89 35.88
N SER A 444 7.42 -1.02 36.82
CA SER A 444 7.06 -1.17 38.24
C SER A 444 5.57 -0.91 38.49
N ALA A 445 5.09 -1.22 39.69
CA ALA A 445 3.67 -1.17 40.02
C ALA A 445 3.09 0.26 39.89
N PRO A 446 1.84 0.42 39.43
CA PRO A 446 1.19 1.73 39.34
C PRO A 446 1.19 2.47 40.68
N VAL A 447 1.53 3.76 40.66
CA VAL A 447 1.52 4.64 41.84
C VAL A 447 0.18 5.39 41.89
N PRO A 448 -0.71 5.11 42.87
CA PRO A 448 -1.97 5.82 42.99
C PRO A 448 -1.74 7.24 43.50
N LEU A 449 -2.15 8.25 42.71
CA LEU A 449 -2.06 9.67 43.06
C LEU A 449 -3.37 10.15 43.71
N ALA A 450 -4.50 9.70 43.17
CA ALA A 450 -5.82 9.94 43.73
C ALA A 450 -6.75 8.76 43.40
N ALA A 451 -7.50 8.26 44.39
CA ALA A 451 -8.39 7.12 44.19
C ALA A 451 -9.85 7.52 43.91
N ASP A 452 -10.32 8.61 44.53
CA ASP A 452 -11.74 9.02 44.52
C ASP A 452 -11.90 10.52 44.80
N LEU A 453 -11.27 11.36 43.97
CA LEU A 453 -11.28 12.81 44.16
C LEU A 453 -12.59 13.42 43.61
N ASP A 454 -13.30 14.20 44.42
CA ASP A 454 -14.51 14.91 43.97
C ASP A 454 -14.14 15.97 42.92
N ILE A 455 -14.70 15.83 41.72
CA ILE A 455 -14.55 16.77 40.61
C ILE A 455 -15.92 17.29 40.12
N ARG A 456 -16.98 17.16 40.93
CA ARG A 456 -18.35 17.57 40.58
C ARG A 456 -18.47 19.05 40.22
N SER A 457 -17.62 19.90 40.78
CA SER A 457 -17.55 21.33 40.43
C SER A 457 -16.99 21.60 39.03
N GLY A 458 -16.43 20.59 38.36
CA GLY A 458 -15.73 20.69 37.09
C GLY A 458 -14.23 20.92 37.22
N THR A 459 -13.70 21.06 38.44
CA THR A 459 -12.28 21.26 38.72
C THR A 459 -11.85 20.49 39.97
N ALA A 460 -10.62 19.97 39.98
CA ALA A 460 -10.01 19.33 41.14
C ALA A 460 -8.48 19.51 41.11
N GLU A 461 -7.82 19.22 42.22
CA GLU A 461 -6.35 19.31 42.37
C GLU A 461 -5.80 17.95 42.77
N VAL A 462 -4.98 17.33 41.90
CA VAL A 462 -4.37 16.02 42.17
C VAL A 462 -3.04 16.23 42.89
N PRO A 463 -2.85 15.64 44.10
CA PRO A 463 -1.57 15.70 44.80
C PRO A 463 -0.55 14.73 44.17
N LEU A 464 0.72 15.12 44.16
CA LEU A 464 1.83 14.34 43.57
C LEU A 464 2.84 13.83 44.62
N ASP A 465 2.52 13.97 45.91
CA ASP A 465 3.37 13.64 47.05
C ASP A 465 3.49 12.12 47.31
N ALA A 466 2.61 11.32 46.71
CA ALA A 466 2.71 9.86 46.72
C ALA A 466 3.92 9.32 45.93
N VAL A 467 4.49 10.12 45.02
CA VAL A 467 5.70 9.74 44.30
C VAL A 467 6.93 10.00 45.19
N THR A 468 7.65 8.93 45.50
CA THR A 468 8.91 9.01 46.24
C THR A 468 10.08 9.07 45.28
N GLY A 469 10.95 10.08 45.42
CA GLY A 469 12.12 10.24 44.55
C GLY A 469 11.72 10.78 43.18
N ARG A 470 12.23 10.15 42.12
CA ARG A 470 11.93 10.54 40.74
C ARG A 470 11.37 9.37 39.96
N LEU A 471 10.31 9.62 39.20
CA LEU A 471 9.64 8.61 38.40
C LEU A 471 9.21 9.18 37.06
N ALA A 472 9.52 8.47 35.98
CA ALA A 472 9.02 8.75 34.63
C ALA A 472 8.03 7.67 34.22
N GLY A 473 6.99 8.04 33.48
CA GLY A 473 5.91 7.13 33.14
C GLY A 473 4.74 7.79 32.42
N THR A 474 3.59 7.12 32.42
CA THR A 474 2.33 7.63 31.87
C THR A 474 1.38 8.04 32.98
N LEU A 475 1.01 9.31 33.04
CA LEU A 475 -0.06 9.81 33.91
C LEU A 475 -1.41 9.37 33.32
N ARG A 476 -2.12 8.50 34.03
CA ARG A 476 -3.48 8.07 33.67
C ARG A 476 -4.49 8.70 34.61
N MET A 477 -5.55 9.26 34.03
CA MET A 477 -6.69 9.75 34.79
C MET A 477 -7.99 9.18 34.21
N ALA A 478 -8.94 8.90 35.10
CA ALA A 478 -10.27 8.44 34.75
C ALA A 478 -11.31 9.21 35.56
N ALA A 479 -12.25 9.89 34.91
CA ALA A 479 -13.35 10.59 35.56
C ALA A 479 -14.66 9.84 35.34
N THR A 480 -15.26 9.32 36.41
CA THR A 480 -16.56 8.65 36.40
C THR A 480 -17.64 9.66 36.75
N ILE A 481 -18.65 9.80 35.88
CA ILE A 481 -19.72 10.78 36.02
C ILE A 481 -21.04 10.04 36.14
N THR A 482 -21.89 10.46 37.08
CA THR A 482 -23.26 9.96 37.24
C THR A 482 -24.22 11.15 37.21
N THR A 483 -25.23 11.11 36.35
CA THR A 483 -26.24 12.18 36.27
C THR A 483 -27.06 12.27 37.56
N ALA A 484 -27.74 13.39 37.81
CA ALA A 484 -28.60 13.51 38.98
C ALA A 484 -29.81 12.55 38.89
N ALA A 485 -30.23 11.99 40.03
CA ALA A 485 -31.45 11.21 40.11
C ALA A 485 -32.69 12.09 39.84
N ALA A 486 -33.75 11.48 39.30
CA ALA A 486 -35.01 12.16 39.01
C ALA A 486 -36.20 11.38 39.59
N GLY A 487 -36.82 11.91 40.65
CA GLY A 487 -37.84 11.20 41.40
C GLY A 487 -37.29 9.89 41.97
N ASP A 488 -37.95 8.77 41.67
CA ASP A 488 -37.52 7.42 42.08
C ASP A 488 -36.50 6.77 41.12
N ALA A 489 -36.17 7.42 39.98
CA ALA A 489 -35.20 6.91 39.03
C ALA A 489 -33.77 7.30 39.43
N PRO A 490 -32.83 6.34 39.57
CA PRO A 490 -31.44 6.67 39.85
C PRO A 490 -30.81 7.45 38.70
N GLY A 491 -29.72 8.15 39.02
CA GLY A 491 -28.84 8.74 38.02
C GLY A 491 -28.29 7.71 37.05
N THR A 492 -27.91 8.17 35.86
CA THR A 492 -27.23 7.34 34.87
C THR A 492 -25.74 7.41 35.10
N GLU A 493 -25.17 6.30 35.53
CA GLU A 493 -23.72 6.11 35.58
C GLU A 493 -23.17 5.98 34.17
N LEU A 494 -22.11 6.74 33.88
CA LEU A 494 -21.49 6.83 32.58
C LEU A 494 -20.12 6.14 32.58
N SER A 495 -19.76 5.58 31.43
CA SER A 495 -18.41 5.17 31.09
C SER A 495 -17.41 6.29 31.41
N PRO A 496 -16.29 5.96 32.06
CA PRO A 496 -15.32 6.96 32.47
C PRO A 496 -14.71 7.73 31.29
N LEU A 497 -14.54 9.04 31.46
CA LEU A 497 -13.64 9.82 30.62
C LEU A 497 -12.21 9.40 30.93
N THR A 498 -11.42 9.10 29.90
CA THR A 498 -10.02 8.67 30.08
C THR A 498 -9.06 9.73 29.56
N TYR A 499 -7.89 9.77 30.18
CA TYR A 499 -6.78 10.65 29.83
C TYR A 499 -5.47 9.91 30.07
N ALA A 500 -4.55 9.99 29.13
CA ALA A 500 -3.21 9.46 29.25
C ALA A 500 -2.20 10.42 28.60
N ARG A 501 -1.16 10.79 29.33
CA ARG A 501 -0.05 11.61 28.82
C ARG A 501 1.25 11.21 29.51
N GLU A 502 2.37 11.22 28.78
CA GLU A 502 3.69 10.99 29.36
C GLU A 502 4.01 12.06 30.40
N ALA A 503 4.59 11.66 31.52
CA ALA A 503 4.93 12.54 32.62
C ALA A 503 6.21 12.08 33.34
N SER A 504 7.03 13.04 33.74
CA SER A 504 8.09 12.86 34.72
C SER A 504 7.76 13.64 35.99
N ILE A 505 7.93 13.00 37.15
CA ILE A 505 7.70 13.61 38.46
C ILE A 505 8.98 13.51 39.27
N ALA A 506 9.48 14.64 39.76
CA ALA A 506 10.74 14.73 40.52
C ALA A 506 10.58 15.60 41.78
N ALA A 507 11.53 15.54 42.70
CA ALA A 507 11.59 16.52 43.80
C ALA A 507 11.79 17.95 43.24
N PRO A 508 11.23 19.00 43.89
CA PRO A 508 11.39 20.39 43.44
C PRO A 508 12.84 20.88 43.34
N THR A 509 13.74 20.24 44.08
CA THR A 509 15.17 20.53 44.18
C THR A 509 16.00 19.79 43.12
N ALA A 510 15.38 18.96 42.29
CA ALA A 510 16.05 18.07 41.37
C ALA A 510 15.73 18.44 39.91
N PRO A 511 16.65 18.17 38.96
CA PRO A 511 16.43 18.53 37.55
C PRO A 511 15.23 17.82 36.95
N LYS A 512 14.42 18.57 36.20
CA LYS A 512 13.30 18.03 35.43
C LYS A 512 13.78 17.64 34.03
N LEU A 513 13.51 16.40 33.65
CA LEU A 513 13.82 15.81 32.35
C LEU A 513 12.57 15.80 31.46
N PRO A 514 12.71 15.65 30.13
CA PRO A 514 11.55 15.43 29.29
C PRO A 514 10.99 14.02 29.55
N GLY A 515 9.70 13.82 29.26
CA GLY A 515 9.10 12.47 29.36
C GLY A 515 9.48 11.53 28.21
N SER A 516 9.93 12.07 27.07
CA SER A 516 10.57 11.31 25.99
C SER A 516 11.47 12.19 25.13
N VAL A 517 12.36 11.56 24.35
CA VAL A 517 13.29 12.21 23.41
C VAL A 517 13.11 11.59 22.03
N THR A 518 13.06 12.42 20.98
CA THR A 518 13.00 11.92 19.59
C THR A 518 14.40 11.86 18.99
N LEU A 519 14.77 10.72 18.40
CA LEU A 519 16.06 10.48 17.74
C LEU A 519 15.85 9.93 16.33
N GLU A 520 16.31 10.66 15.30
CA GLU A 520 16.29 10.19 13.92
C GLU A 520 17.71 9.86 13.45
N LEU A 521 17.93 8.62 13.01
CA LEU A 521 19.18 8.15 12.43
C LEU A 521 19.04 8.04 10.91
N ARG A 522 19.70 8.93 10.16
CA ARG A 522 19.68 8.92 8.69
C ARG A 522 21.03 8.49 8.15
N GLY A 523 21.07 7.38 7.41
CA GLY A 523 22.32 6.89 6.85
C GLY A 523 23.32 6.43 7.92
N GLY A 524 22.84 6.08 9.13
CA GLY A 524 23.65 5.54 10.21
C GLY A 524 24.05 6.52 11.31
N ALA A 525 23.69 7.81 11.22
CA ALA A 525 23.98 8.79 12.28
C ALA A 525 22.80 9.73 12.54
N GLY A 526 22.71 10.24 13.76
CA GLY A 526 21.61 11.09 14.22
C GLY A 526 21.99 11.92 15.43
N ALA A 527 21.20 12.95 15.71
CA ALA A 527 21.35 13.76 16.91
C ALA A 527 19.98 14.07 17.53
N ALA A 528 19.95 14.24 18.85
CA ALA A 528 18.75 14.61 19.59
C ALA A 528 19.07 15.65 20.67
N GLU A 529 18.08 16.46 21.02
CA GLU A 529 18.18 17.48 22.07
C GLU A 529 17.34 17.05 23.28
N ILE A 530 17.96 17.02 24.46
CA ILE A 530 17.31 16.66 25.72
C ILE A 530 17.15 17.94 26.55
N PRO A 531 15.96 18.57 26.56
CA PRO A 531 15.74 19.77 27.35
C PRO A 531 15.68 19.44 28.85
N VAL A 532 16.50 20.11 29.65
CA VAL A 532 16.55 19.94 31.10
C VAL A 532 16.15 21.26 31.76
N THR A 533 15.29 21.20 32.78
CA THR A 533 14.96 22.36 33.61
C THR A 533 15.53 22.16 35.01
N GLY A 534 16.29 23.14 35.51
CA GLY A 534 16.86 23.11 36.85
C GLY A 534 15.82 23.26 37.97
N PRO A 535 16.25 23.13 39.24
CA PRO A 535 17.65 23.18 39.67
C PRO A 535 18.36 21.83 39.71
N GLY A 536 19.70 21.83 39.60
CA GLY A 536 20.57 20.68 39.85
C GLY A 536 21.50 20.36 38.68
N LYS A 537 22.00 19.13 38.60
CA LYS A 537 22.92 18.69 37.52
C LYS A 537 22.34 17.56 36.69
N ALA A 538 22.57 17.55 35.39
CA ALA A 538 22.18 16.45 34.50
C ALA A 538 23.28 16.10 33.50
N TRP A 539 23.40 14.83 33.14
CA TRP A 539 24.38 14.34 32.18
C TRP A 539 23.95 13.03 31.52
N VAL A 540 24.56 12.68 30.39
CA VAL A 540 24.37 11.38 29.73
C VAL A 540 25.74 10.76 29.50
N ALA A 541 25.98 9.60 30.13
CA ALA A 541 27.21 8.86 29.90
C ALA A 541 27.16 8.15 28.53
N PRO A 542 28.30 8.01 27.82
CA PRO A 542 28.35 7.22 26.59
C PRO A 542 27.86 5.79 26.82
N GLY A 543 27.12 5.25 25.86
CA GLY A 543 26.53 3.92 25.99
C GLY A 543 26.00 3.35 24.68
N GLU A 544 25.27 2.25 24.78
CA GLU A 544 24.67 1.55 23.66
C GLU A 544 23.26 1.08 24.02
N PHE A 545 22.35 1.09 23.05
CA PHE A 545 21.05 0.42 23.15
C PHE A 545 20.75 -0.39 21.89
N ALA A 546 19.94 -1.44 22.05
CA ALA A 546 19.56 -2.32 20.95
C ALA A 546 18.23 -1.87 20.32
N VAL A 547 18.19 -1.83 18.98
CA VAL A 547 16.97 -1.67 18.18
C VAL A 547 16.80 -2.92 17.33
N GLY A 548 16.14 -3.93 17.90
CA GLY A 548 16.08 -5.26 17.29
C GLY A 548 17.46 -5.93 17.29
N ASP A 549 18.01 -6.16 16.09
CA ASP A 549 19.35 -6.71 15.85
C ASP A 549 20.43 -5.63 15.64
N ALA A 550 20.04 -4.37 15.47
CA ALA A 550 20.96 -3.25 15.36
C ALA A 550 21.37 -2.74 16.75
N VAL A 551 22.63 -2.33 16.88
CA VAL A 551 23.17 -1.70 18.10
C VAL A 551 23.48 -0.25 17.79
N VAL A 552 22.83 0.65 18.52
CA VAL A 552 23.03 2.10 18.41
C VAL A 552 23.94 2.55 19.54
N SER A 553 25.11 3.07 19.19
CA SER A 553 26.03 3.72 20.14
C SER A 553 25.70 5.20 20.26
N TYR A 554 25.77 5.76 21.46
CA TYR A 554 25.48 7.17 21.68
C TYR A 554 26.47 7.82 22.66
N ALA A 555 26.64 9.13 22.52
CA ALA A 555 27.39 10.01 23.40
C ALA A 555 26.69 11.37 23.53
N ALA A 556 27.04 12.16 24.53
CA ALA A 556 26.48 13.49 24.72
C ALA A 556 27.57 14.53 24.99
N ASP A 557 27.23 15.80 24.81
CA ASP A 557 28.11 16.94 25.12
C ASP A 557 28.33 17.18 26.62
N HIS A 558 27.47 16.63 27.48
CA HIS A 558 27.58 16.66 28.94
C HIS A 558 27.62 15.25 29.52
N ASP A 559 28.71 14.93 30.26
CA ASP A 559 28.94 13.64 30.92
C ASP A 559 29.08 13.80 32.45
N ALA A 560 29.41 12.71 33.16
CA ALA A 560 29.54 12.74 34.62
C ALA A 560 30.69 13.65 35.12
N ALA A 561 31.69 13.93 34.28
CA ALA A 561 32.82 14.79 34.61
C ALA A 561 32.55 16.28 34.30
N ASP A 562 31.72 16.56 33.30
CA ASP A 562 31.25 17.91 32.93
C ASP A 562 29.70 17.96 32.81
N PRO A 563 28.98 17.84 33.94
CA PRO A 563 27.53 17.80 33.93
C PRO A 563 26.91 19.17 33.67
N LEU A 564 25.74 19.20 33.03
CA LEU A 564 24.95 20.41 32.84
C LEU A 564 24.37 20.88 34.18
N GLU A 565 24.86 21.99 34.71
CA GLU A 565 24.37 22.60 35.96
C GLU A 565 23.38 23.73 35.68
N LEU A 566 22.21 23.69 36.33
CA LEU A 566 21.14 24.66 36.12
C LEU A 566 20.61 25.21 37.46
N ALA A 567 20.34 26.52 37.50
CA ALA A 567 19.67 27.17 38.61
C ALA A 567 18.15 26.89 38.64
N PRO A 568 17.43 27.21 39.73
CA PRO A 568 15.97 27.02 39.79
C PRO A 568 15.25 27.77 38.66
N GLY A 569 14.49 27.04 37.84
CA GLY A 569 13.73 27.59 36.71
C GLY A 569 14.57 27.90 35.46
N GLU A 570 15.88 27.66 35.49
CA GLU A 570 16.75 27.77 34.32
C GLU A 570 16.60 26.54 33.42
N THR A 571 16.58 26.76 32.11
CA THR A 571 16.47 25.68 31.11
C THR A 571 17.77 25.55 30.32
N GLY A 572 18.25 24.31 30.16
CA GLY A 572 19.39 23.96 29.32
C GLY A 572 19.08 22.76 28.42
N VAL A 573 20.02 22.38 27.56
CA VAL A 573 19.87 21.28 26.61
C VAL A 573 21.13 20.41 26.65
N ILE A 574 20.96 19.09 26.73
CA ILE A 574 22.03 18.12 26.49
C ILE A 574 21.87 17.64 25.04
N ARG A 575 22.94 17.72 24.24
CA ARG A 575 22.95 17.21 22.85
C ARG A 575 23.45 15.79 22.84
N LEU A 576 22.61 14.88 22.36
CA LEU A 576 22.91 13.47 22.14
C LEU A 576 23.33 13.28 20.69
N GLU A 577 24.45 12.61 20.45
CA GLU A 577 24.87 12.11 19.14
C GLU A 577 24.80 10.59 19.16
N ALA A 578 24.24 9.98 18.11
CA ALA A 578 24.06 8.54 18.00
C ALA A 578 24.48 8.03 16.63
N GLU A 579 25.08 6.83 16.62
CA GLU A 579 25.59 6.17 15.42
C GLU A 579 25.24 4.68 15.43
N VAL A 580 25.10 4.10 14.24
CA VAL A 580 24.82 2.68 14.00
C VAL A 580 25.58 2.22 12.76
N ALA A 581 26.29 1.10 12.88
CA ALA A 581 27.17 0.60 11.82
C ALA A 581 26.40 0.07 10.60
N ASP A 582 25.34 -0.68 10.85
CA ASP A 582 24.51 -1.32 9.82
C ASP A 582 23.06 -0.80 9.93
N PRO A 583 22.77 0.40 9.39
CA PRO A 583 21.43 0.97 9.47
C PRO A 583 20.43 0.12 8.67
N VAL A 584 19.27 -0.11 9.28
CA VAL A 584 18.13 -0.84 8.70
C VAL A 584 16.86 -0.03 8.88
N ASP A 585 15.91 -0.12 7.96
CA ASP A 585 14.65 0.63 8.03
C ASP A 585 13.77 0.13 9.20
N ARG A 586 13.78 0.90 10.29
CA ARG A 586 13.13 0.57 11.57
C ARG A 586 12.63 1.84 12.25
N THR A 587 11.54 1.71 12.99
CA THR A 587 11.20 2.66 14.05
C THR A 587 11.30 1.96 15.39
N PHE A 588 11.50 2.75 16.44
CA PHE A 588 11.58 2.28 17.80
C PHE A 588 10.88 3.29 18.71
N ASP A 589 10.27 2.75 19.75
CA ASP A 589 9.49 3.49 20.72
C ASP A 589 9.88 3.03 22.12
N ALA A 590 9.96 3.97 23.05
CA ALA A 590 10.26 3.75 24.45
C ALA A 590 11.57 2.98 24.77
N VAL A 591 12.65 3.19 24.02
CA VAL A 591 13.98 2.66 24.41
C VAL A 591 14.53 3.48 25.59
N ALA A 592 14.95 2.83 26.66
CA ALA A 592 15.43 3.53 27.86
C ALA A 592 16.83 4.14 27.66
N LEU A 593 16.93 5.47 27.67
CA LEU A 593 18.19 6.20 27.76
C LEU A 593 18.50 6.55 29.22
N PRO A 594 19.59 6.05 29.82
CA PRO A 594 19.98 6.40 31.18
C PRO A 594 20.55 7.83 31.22
N VAL A 595 19.82 8.73 31.88
CA VAL A 595 20.24 10.11 32.14
C VAL A 595 20.61 10.25 33.61
N GLY A 596 21.87 10.56 33.88
CA GLY A 596 22.37 10.80 35.23
C GLY A 596 21.98 12.19 35.69
N VAL A 597 21.59 12.32 36.96
CA VAL A 597 21.18 13.58 37.56
C VAL A 597 21.62 13.71 39.00
N ALA A 598 21.80 14.94 39.48
CA ALA A 598 22.07 15.25 40.87
C ALA A 598 21.12 16.34 41.40
N ASP A 599 20.58 16.10 42.59
CA ASP A 599 19.75 17.06 43.31
C ASP A 599 20.57 18.27 43.79
N ALA A 600 20.00 19.48 43.65
CA ALA A 600 20.73 20.72 43.91
C ALA A 600 21.04 20.97 45.39
N GLU A 601 20.24 20.43 46.31
CA GLU A 601 20.40 20.67 47.74
C GLU A 601 21.11 19.52 48.46
N SER A 602 20.65 18.29 48.23
CA SER A 602 21.19 17.10 48.88
C SER A 602 22.46 16.57 48.19
N GLY A 603 22.68 16.92 46.93
CA GLY A 603 23.75 16.36 46.11
C GLY A 603 23.58 14.87 45.82
N ALA A 604 22.41 14.29 46.10
CA ALA A 604 22.13 12.89 45.81
C ALA A 604 22.07 12.68 44.30
N GLU A 605 22.86 11.71 43.82
CA GLU A 605 22.89 11.29 42.43
C GLU A 605 21.89 10.15 42.17
N ASP A 606 21.26 10.18 41.01
CA ASP A 606 20.32 9.16 40.55
C ASP A 606 20.44 8.97 39.02
N THR A 607 19.91 7.87 38.49
CA THR A 607 19.84 7.62 37.05
C THR A 607 18.40 7.42 36.63
N VAL A 608 17.97 8.19 35.64
CA VAL A 608 16.60 8.18 35.13
C VAL A 608 16.58 7.55 33.76
N ALA A 609 15.74 6.55 33.57
CA ALA A 609 15.43 6.02 32.25
C ALA A 609 14.49 6.98 31.53
N VAL A 610 15.02 7.76 30.59
CA VAL A 610 14.23 8.63 29.70
C VAL A 610 13.90 7.84 28.43
N PRO A 611 12.61 7.63 28.09
CA PRO A 611 12.20 6.98 26.85
C PRO A 611 12.72 7.70 25.60
N VAL A 612 13.29 6.96 24.65
CA VAL A 612 13.70 7.45 23.32
C VAL A 612 12.82 6.80 22.26
N ARG A 613 12.27 7.64 21.39
CA ARG A 613 11.47 7.27 20.23
C ARG A 613 12.12 7.76 18.96
N GLY A 614 11.95 7.06 17.85
CA GLY A 614 12.73 7.39 16.67
C GLY A 614 12.55 6.50 15.46
N SER A 615 13.32 6.84 14.44
CA SER A 615 13.46 6.05 13.22
C SER A 615 14.92 5.95 12.83
N MET A 616 15.24 4.85 12.14
CA MET A 616 16.51 4.59 11.49
C MET A 616 16.21 4.24 10.05
N SER A 617 16.91 4.88 9.11
CA SER A 617 16.80 4.58 7.69
C SER A 617 18.13 4.17 7.08
N ALA A 618 18.07 3.12 6.26
CA ALA A 618 19.20 2.62 5.50
C ALA A 618 19.51 3.58 4.33
N PRO A 619 20.80 3.88 4.07
CA PRO A 619 21.17 4.67 2.90
C PRO A 619 20.95 3.84 1.63
N VAL A 620 20.25 4.40 0.64
CA VAL A 620 20.11 3.78 -0.68
C VAL A 620 21.45 3.88 -1.42
N ASP A 621 22.05 2.73 -1.76
CA ASP A 621 23.21 2.70 -2.65
C ASP A 621 22.80 3.14 -4.06
N ALA A 622 23.10 4.40 -4.38
CA ALA A 622 22.77 5.02 -5.66
C ALA A 622 23.40 4.28 -6.85
N ALA A 623 24.54 3.61 -6.67
CA ALA A 623 25.19 2.85 -7.74
C ALA A 623 24.47 1.52 -7.99
N ALA A 624 24.11 0.80 -6.92
CA ALA A 624 23.35 -0.44 -7.02
C ALA A 624 21.94 -0.19 -7.59
N PHE A 625 21.23 0.82 -7.07
CA PHE A 625 19.92 1.24 -7.59
C PHE A 625 20.01 1.67 -9.06
N GLY A 626 20.99 2.50 -9.40
CA GLY A 626 21.21 2.95 -10.78
C GLY A 626 21.46 1.78 -11.74
N LEU A 627 22.27 0.80 -11.33
CA LEU A 627 22.56 -0.39 -12.14
C LEU A 627 21.33 -1.28 -12.30
N ALA A 628 20.55 -1.48 -11.24
CA ALA A 628 19.30 -2.23 -11.28
C ALA A 628 18.26 -1.57 -12.19
N LEU A 629 18.11 -0.24 -12.12
CA LEU A 629 17.21 0.52 -12.99
C LEU A 629 17.61 0.40 -14.46
N VAL A 630 18.91 0.54 -14.77
CA VAL A 630 19.41 0.35 -16.14
C VAL A 630 19.16 -1.07 -16.63
N ALA A 631 19.39 -2.08 -15.80
CA ALA A 631 19.12 -3.47 -16.15
C ALA A 631 17.62 -3.72 -16.42
N ALA A 632 16.74 -3.17 -15.58
CA ALA A 632 15.29 -3.29 -15.75
C ALA A 632 14.82 -2.61 -17.05
N LEU A 633 15.31 -1.40 -17.35
CA LEU A 633 15.00 -0.70 -18.60
C LEU A 633 15.51 -1.47 -19.83
N LEU A 634 16.70 -2.06 -19.76
CA LEU A 634 17.24 -2.90 -20.83
C LEU A 634 16.39 -4.16 -21.02
N LEU A 635 15.96 -4.82 -19.94
CA LEU A 635 15.08 -5.98 -20.02
C LEU A 635 13.71 -5.64 -20.60
N ALA A 636 13.12 -4.50 -20.20
CA ALA A 636 11.85 -4.01 -20.72
C ALA A 636 11.90 -3.76 -22.24
N LEU A 637 13.06 -3.37 -22.78
CA LEU A 637 13.26 -3.20 -24.23
C LEU A 637 13.61 -4.51 -24.95
N LEU A 638 14.48 -5.33 -24.35
CA LEU A 638 15.01 -6.55 -24.97
C LEU A 638 13.99 -7.69 -25.02
N ILE A 639 13.11 -7.82 -24.01
CA ILE A 639 12.13 -8.90 -23.95
C ILE A 639 11.11 -8.80 -25.10
N PRO A 640 10.43 -7.67 -25.37
CA PRO A 640 9.53 -7.53 -26.51
C PRO A 640 10.24 -7.78 -27.84
N ALA A 641 11.47 -7.26 -28.00
CA ALA A 641 12.26 -7.49 -29.19
C ALA A 641 12.55 -8.99 -29.39
N ALA A 642 13.00 -9.69 -28.34
CA ALA A 642 13.27 -11.12 -28.37
C ALA A 642 12.01 -11.93 -28.73
N VAL A 643 10.84 -11.57 -28.18
CA VAL A 643 9.55 -12.21 -28.51
C VAL A 643 9.20 -12.02 -29.99
N VAL A 644 9.36 -10.82 -30.54
CA VAL A 644 9.09 -10.56 -31.97
C VAL A 644 10.03 -11.36 -32.87
N TYR A 645 11.32 -11.42 -32.54
CA TYR A 645 12.28 -12.23 -33.30
C TYR A 645 12.03 -13.73 -33.17
N LEU A 646 11.62 -14.21 -31.99
CA LEU A 646 11.21 -15.59 -31.76
C LEU A 646 9.98 -15.95 -32.60
N MET A 647 8.95 -15.10 -32.59
CA MET A 647 7.76 -15.29 -33.43
C MET A 647 8.11 -15.31 -34.92
N LYS A 648 8.97 -14.40 -35.38
CA LYS A 648 9.46 -14.38 -36.76
C LYS A 648 10.25 -15.65 -37.11
N TYR A 649 11.01 -16.19 -36.17
CA TYR A 649 11.72 -17.46 -36.32
C TYR A 649 10.76 -18.66 -36.41
N LEU A 650 9.69 -18.68 -35.61
CA LEU A 650 8.69 -19.75 -35.58
C LEU A 650 7.77 -19.75 -36.81
N VAL A 651 7.32 -18.56 -37.24
CA VAL A 651 6.40 -18.35 -38.39
C VAL A 651 7.15 -18.37 -39.73
N GLY A 652 8.45 -18.08 -39.76
CA GLY A 652 9.30 -18.14 -40.96
C GLY A 652 9.62 -19.54 -41.45
N ARG A 653 8.60 -20.39 -41.61
CA ARG A 653 8.70 -21.77 -42.10
C ARG A 653 7.85 -21.97 -43.36
N ILE A 654 8.34 -22.82 -44.26
CA ILE A 654 7.60 -23.27 -45.44
C ILE A 654 6.64 -24.38 -44.98
N PRO A 655 5.32 -24.27 -45.20
CA PRO A 655 4.36 -25.29 -44.81
C PRO A 655 4.73 -26.66 -45.38
N ALA A 656 4.77 -27.69 -44.52
CA ALA A 656 5.08 -29.06 -44.93
C ALA A 656 3.84 -29.83 -45.44
N ARG A 657 2.64 -29.27 -45.21
CA ARG A 657 1.36 -29.82 -45.66
C ARG A 657 0.50 -28.68 -46.22
N PRO A 658 -0.20 -28.88 -47.34
CA PRO A 658 0.01 -29.98 -48.29
C PRO A 658 1.43 -29.98 -48.87
N GLY A 659 1.90 -31.17 -49.28
CA GLY A 659 3.19 -31.34 -49.96
C GLY A 659 3.24 -30.61 -51.30
N VAL A 660 4.43 -30.53 -51.90
CA VAL A 660 4.64 -29.85 -53.18
C VAL A 660 5.08 -30.85 -54.25
N LEU A 661 4.46 -30.80 -55.42
CA LEU A 661 4.90 -31.49 -56.63
C LEU A 661 5.73 -30.50 -57.45
N ALA A 662 7.02 -30.78 -57.60
CA ALA A 662 7.95 -29.87 -58.27
C ALA A 662 8.28 -30.35 -59.67
N LEU A 663 8.06 -29.50 -60.67
CA LEU A 663 8.39 -29.75 -62.07
C LEU A 663 9.46 -28.79 -62.54
N ARG A 664 10.45 -29.30 -63.27
CA ARG A 664 11.49 -28.50 -63.91
C ARG A 664 11.37 -28.67 -65.43
N LEU A 665 10.98 -27.59 -66.09
CA LEU A 665 10.59 -27.60 -67.50
C LEU A 665 11.55 -26.71 -68.29
N PRO A 666 12.37 -27.26 -69.20
CA PRO A 666 13.22 -26.46 -70.07
C PRO A 666 12.34 -25.79 -71.13
N VAL A 667 12.51 -24.48 -71.29
CA VAL A 667 11.74 -23.66 -72.23
C VAL A 667 12.66 -22.84 -73.12
N ARG A 668 12.18 -22.51 -74.31
CA ARG A 668 12.81 -21.57 -75.23
C ARG A 668 11.81 -20.48 -75.60
N LEU A 669 12.27 -19.23 -75.65
CA LEU A 669 11.48 -18.12 -76.14
C LEU A 669 11.59 -18.05 -77.66
N ASP A 670 10.46 -18.12 -78.38
CA ASP A 670 10.42 -17.99 -79.83
C ASP A 670 9.19 -17.15 -80.24
N GLY A 671 9.40 -16.12 -81.07
CA GLY A 671 8.32 -15.22 -81.51
C GLY A 671 7.52 -14.54 -80.39
N GLY A 672 8.05 -14.50 -79.16
CA GLY A 672 7.39 -13.98 -77.98
C GLY A 672 6.47 -14.94 -77.22
N VAL A 673 6.48 -16.21 -77.59
CA VAL A 673 5.78 -17.32 -76.92
C VAL A 673 6.81 -18.24 -76.27
N LEU A 674 6.46 -18.82 -75.11
CA LEU A 674 7.30 -19.85 -74.49
C LEU A 674 7.00 -21.21 -75.11
N LEU A 675 8.02 -21.84 -75.68
CA LEU A 675 7.96 -23.19 -76.21
C LEU A 675 8.68 -24.16 -75.26
N ARG A 676 8.16 -25.37 -75.11
CA ARG A 676 8.82 -26.47 -74.39
C ARG A 676 9.98 -27.00 -75.22
N ALA A 677 11.19 -26.89 -74.70
CA ALA A 677 12.39 -27.33 -75.40
C ALA A 677 12.49 -28.86 -75.53
N ASP A 678 11.77 -29.61 -74.70
CA ASP A 678 11.74 -31.07 -74.69
C ASP A 678 10.65 -31.68 -75.60
N ARG A 679 9.53 -30.98 -75.81
CA ARG A 679 8.39 -31.47 -76.63
C ARG A 679 8.13 -30.68 -77.91
N GLY A 680 8.70 -29.48 -78.08
CA GLY A 680 8.62 -28.70 -79.31
C GLY A 680 7.28 -27.98 -79.59
N GLY A 681 6.46 -27.71 -78.55
CA GLY A 681 5.19 -26.99 -78.66
C GLY A 681 5.05 -25.85 -77.64
N GLU A 682 3.96 -25.08 -77.67
CA GLU A 682 3.68 -24.02 -76.69
C GLU A 682 3.70 -24.59 -75.25
N PHE A 683 4.11 -23.76 -74.28
CA PHE A 683 4.25 -24.16 -72.88
C PHE A 683 2.97 -24.80 -72.33
N ASP A 684 2.99 -26.11 -72.11
CA ASP A 684 1.85 -26.82 -71.52
C ASP A 684 2.29 -27.88 -70.52
N VAL A 685 1.41 -28.16 -69.56
CA VAL A 685 1.65 -29.13 -68.49
C VAL A 685 0.35 -29.91 -68.25
N ASP A 686 0.39 -31.19 -68.61
CA ASP A 686 -0.73 -32.10 -68.39
C ASP A 686 -0.88 -32.48 -66.92
N HIS A 687 -2.10 -32.76 -66.49
CA HIS A 687 -2.34 -33.17 -65.11
C HIS A 687 -1.64 -34.49 -64.76
N ASP A 688 -1.54 -35.43 -65.70
CA ASP A 688 -0.84 -36.70 -65.50
C ASP A 688 0.68 -36.51 -65.37
N GLU A 689 1.25 -35.51 -66.04
CA GLU A 689 2.66 -35.10 -65.87
C GLU A 689 2.91 -34.52 -64.47
N VAL A 690 1.95 -33.77 -63.92
CA VAL A 690 2.01 -33.27 -62.54
C VAL A 690 1.96 -34.42 -61.54
N LEU A 691 1.06 -35.39 -61.74
CA LEU A 691 0.92 -36.53 -60.83
C LEU A 691 2.14 -37.47 -60.85
N ALA A 692 2.88 -37.50 -61.96
CA ALA A 692 4.13 -38.24 -62.08
C ALA A 692 5.35 -37.50 -61.48
N ALA A 693 5.21 -36.22 -61.11
CA ALA A 693 6.31 -35.42 -60.59
C ALA A 693 6.75 -35.89 -59.19
N PRO A 694 8.05 -35.81 -58.86
CA PRO A 694 8.53 -36.17 -57.53
C PRO A 694 7.92 -35.23 -56.48
N ARG A 695 7.29 -35.85 -55.47
CA ARG A 695 6.83 -35.14 -54.28
C ARG A 695 8.01 -34.68 -53.45
N THR A 696 8.04 -33.39 -53.15
CA THR A 696 9.01 -32.78 -52.24
C THR A 696 8.29 -32.26 -50.99
N THR A 697 8.97 -32.39 -49.86
CA THR A 697 8.45 -31.96 -48.55
C THR A 697 9.40 -30.93 -47.96
N SER A 698 8.84 -29.85 -47.43
CA SER A 698 9.59 -28.83 -46.70
C SER A 698 10.35 -29.43 -45.51
N ARG A 699 11.60 -29.00 -45.31
CA ARG A 699 12.40 -29.26 -44.11
C ARG A 699 12.28 -28.11 -43.09
N GLY A 700 11.11 -27.49 -43.01
CA GLY A 700 10.83 -26.36 -42.14
C GLY A 700 11.22 -25.03 -42.77
N ARG A 701 12.52 -24.78 -43.03
CA ARG A 701 13.00 -23.47 -43.56
C ARG A 701 13.63 -23.55 -44.95
N SER A 702 13.64 -24.73 -45.54
CA SER A 702 14.08 -24.94 -46.91
C SER A 702 13.29 -26.06 -47.56
N ILE A 703 13.20 -26.01 -48.87
CA ILE A 703 12.59 -27.03 -49.71
C ILE A 703 13.43 -27.18 -50.98
N ASP A 704 13.46 -28.38 -51.53
CA ASP A 704 14.08 -28.64 -52.82
C ASP A 704 12.98 -28.73 -53.87
N LEU A 705 12.97 -27.83 -54.84
CA LEU A 705 12.01 -27.79 -55.93
C LEU A 705 12.71 -28.29 -57.20
N ALA A 706 12.55 -29.58 -57.51
CA ALA A 706 13.10 -30.23 -58.69
C ALA A 706 14.62 -30.00 -58.89
N GLY A 707 15.39 -30.17 -57.82
CA GLY A 707 16.85 -29.99 -57.78
C GLY A 707 17.32 -28.57 -57.47
N ILE A 708 16.39 -27.64 -57.22
CA ILE A 708 16.68 -26.24 -56.89
C ILE A 708 16.29 -25.96 -55.43
N ARG A 709 17.29 -25.61 -54.62
CA ARG A 709 17.05 -25.28 -53.21
C ARG A 709 16.39 -23.90 -53.08
N VAL A 710 15.32 -23.83 -52.32
CA VAL A 710 14.67 -22.59 -51.88
C VAL A 710 14.73 -22.52 -50.36
N ALA A 711 15.17 -21.38 -49.82
CA ALA A 711 15.38 -21.22 -48.37
C ALA A 711 14.77 -19.92 -47.83
N VAL A 712 14.16 -19.98 -46.65
CA VAL A 712 13.57 -18.83 -45.98
C VAL A 712 14.65 -17.95 -45.38
N ARG A 713 14.67 -16.67 -45.76
CA ARG A 713 15.52 -15.63 -45.20
C ARG A 713 14.70 -14.74 -44.28
N VAL A 714 15.19 -14.60 -43.05
CA VAL A 714 14.64 -13.72 -42.01
C VAL A 714 15.51 -12.46 -42.00
N GLY A 715 14.93 -11.31 -42.36
CA GLY A 715 15.64 -10.02 -42.36
C GLY A 715 15.79 -9.42 -40.96
N TRP A 716 16.68 -8.44 -40.83
CA TRP A 716 17.00 -7.71 -39.58
C TRP A 716 15.89 -6.74 -39.13
N ASN A 717 14.93 -6.39 -39.99
CA ASN A 717 13.81 -5.55 -39.58
C ASN A 717 12.71 -6.44 -38.94
N PRO A 718 12.29 -6.21 -37.69
CA PRO A 718 11.33 -7.06 -36.98
C PRO A 718 9.93 -7.11 -37.62
N VAL A 719 9.52 -6.06 -38.34
CA VAL A 719 8.14 -5.91 -38.87
C VAL A 719 7.98 -6.52 -40.28
N THR A 720 9.08 -6.82 -40.97
CA THR A 720 9.01 -7.39 -42.33
C THR A 720 8.67 -8.87 -42.33
N PRO A 721 7.80 -9.38 -43.24
CA PRO A 721 7.50 -10.80 -43.31
C PRO A 721 8.73 -11.61 -43.80
N PRO A 722 8.89 -12.87 -43.36
CA PRO A 722 9.91 -13.76 -43.90
C PRO A 722 9.63 -14.07 -45.38
N ARG A 723 10.69 -14.31 -46.16
CA ARG A 723 10.60 -14.55 -47.61
C ARG A 723 11.47 -15.73 -48.02
N ALA A 724 11.02 -16.52 -48.98
CA ALA A 724 11.73 -17.68 -49.49
C ALA A 724 12.56 -17.26 -50.72
N VAL A 725 13.87 -17.49 -50.69
CA VAL A 725 14.78 -17.08 -51.78
C VAL A 725 15.31 -18.32 -52.48
N VAL A 726 15.24 -18.31 -53.81
CA VAL A 726 15.78 -19.38 -54.66
C VAL A 726 17.31 -19.32 -54.64
N ALA A 727 18.00 -20.45 -54.45
CA ALA A 727 19.46 -20.47 -54.35
C ALA A 727 20.19 -20.34 -55.70
N ALA A 728 19.47 -20.49 -56.82
CA ALA A 728 19.99 -20.37 -58.17
C ALA A 728 19.71 -18.97 -58.74
N ALA A 729 20.76 -18.26 -59.15
CA ALA A 729 20.70 -16.98 -59.85
C ALA A 729 21.39 -17.12 -61.23
N PRO A 730 20.99 -16.35 -62.25
CA PRO A 730 19.90 -15.37 -62.21
C PRO A 730 18.52 -16.03 -62.29
N SER A 731 17.58 -15.57 -61.47
CA SER A 731 16.21 -16.07 -61.47
C SER A 731 15.17 -15.01 -61.09
N ILE A 732 13.93 -15.17 -61.60
CA ILE A 732 12.81 -14.25 -61.34
C ILE A 732 11.57 -15.05 -60.93
N SER A 733 10.86 -14.61 -59.88
CA SER A 733 9.61 -15.22 -59.44
C SER A 733 8.45 -14.88 -60.37
N ASP A 734 7.34 -15.60 -60.22
CA ASP A 734 6.07 -15.31 -60.89
C ASP A 734 5.57 -13.86 -60.69
N ASP A 735 5.70 -13.30 -59.49
CA ASP A 735 5.38 -11.88 -59.21
C ASP A 735 6.49 -10.89 -59.62
N GLY A 736 7.58 -11.37 -60.22
CA GLY A 736 8.66 -10.54 -60.74
C GLY A 736 9.67 -10.05 -59.69
N ARG A 737 9.56 -10.50 -58.43
CA ARG A 737 10.44 -10.09 -57.35
C ARG A 737 11.77 -10.84 -57.34
N ARG A 738 12.80 -10.12 -56.89
CA ARG A 738 14.16 -10.63 -56.77
C ARG A 738 14.86 -10.10 -55.54
N ARG A 739 15.78 -10.90 -55.00
CA ARG A 739 16.72 -10.52 -53.95
C ARG A 739 18.11 -11.01 -54.31
N GLY A 740 19.04 -10.08 -54.55
CA GLY A 740 20.42 -10.40 -54.93
C GLY A 740 20.53 -11.23 -56.22
N GLY A 741 19.71 -10.92 -57.24
CA GLY A 741 19.68 -11.62 -58.53
C GLY A 741 18.91 -12.95 -58.54
N ALA A 742 18.38 -13.40 -57.40
CA ALA A 742 17.58 -14.61 -57.29
C ALA A 742 16.10 -14.32 -57.04
N ALA A 743 15.22 -15.22 -57.49
CA ALA A 743 13.78 -15.13 -57.30
C ALA A 743 13.40 -15.10 -55.82
N GLU A 744 12.52 -14.16 -55.46
CA GLU A 744 11.96 -14.03 -54.11
C GLU A 744 10.49 -14.47 -54.11
N LEU A 745 10.19 -15.50 -53.32
CA LEU A 745 8.86 -16.10 -53.19
C LEU A 745 8.28 -15.85 -51.79
N PRO A 746 6.95 -15.87 -51.64
CA PRO A 746 6.32 -16.02 -50.33
C PRO A 746 6.78 -17.32 -49.61
N PRO A 747 6.74 -17.39 -48.27
CA PRO A 747 7.05 -18.63 -47.53
C PRO A 747 6.16 -19.82 -47.92
N ALA A 748 4.91 -19.56 -48.29
CA ALA A 748 4.04 -20.55 -48.93
C ALA A 748 4.39 -20.63 -50.42
N VAL A 749 5.25 -21.59 -50.76
CA VAL A 749 5.75 -21.78 -52.13
C VAL A 749 4.79 -22.61 -53.00
N GLN A 750 3.72 -23.15 -52.42
CA GLN A 750 2.66 -23.88 -53.12
C GLN A 750 2.00 -23.01 -54.20
N ASP A 751 1.74 -23.60 -55.36
CA ASP A 751 1.19 -22.97 -56.57
C ASP A 751 1.98 -21.76 -57.10
N ARG A 752 3.27 -21.67 -56.73
CA ARG A 752 4.17 -20.63 -57.25
C ARG A 752 5.08 -21.20 -58.31
N TRP A 753 5.62 -20.31 -59.14
CA TRP A 753 6.62 -20.67 -60.13
C TRP A 753 7.71 -19.60 -60.22
N PHE A 754 8.84 -19.98 -60.80
CA PHE A 754 9.93 -19.07 -61.07
C PHE A 754 10.69 -19.51 -62.32
N VAL A 755 11.44 -18.58 -62.90
CA VAL A 755 12.25 -18.80 -64.10
C VAL A 755 13.72 -18.70 -63.75
N LEU A 756 14.50 -19.66 -64.21
CA LEU A 756 15.97 -19.64 -64.18
C LEU A 756 16.50 -19.28 -65.57
N GLY A 757 17.53 -18.45 -65.64
CA GLY A 757 18.22 -18.14 -66.90
C GLY A 757 18.99 -19.35 -67.46
N GLY A 758 19.00 -19.52 -68.77
CA GLY A 758 19.58 -20.68 -69.48
C GLY A 758 21.09 -20.68 -69.64
N GLY A 759 21.84 -20.09 -68.70
CA GLY A 759 23.30 -20.26 -68.63
C GLY A 759 24.09 -19.81 -69.86
N GLY A 760 23.65 -18.74 -70.55
CA GLY A 760 24.38 -18.09 -71.64
C GLY A 760 23.61 -17.96 -72.97
N ASP A 761 22.57 -18.77 -73.18
CA ASP A 761 21.63 -18.57 -74.29
C ASP A 761 20.49 -17.63 -73.83
N PRO A 762 20.34 -16.44 -74.45
CA PRO A 762 19.33 -15.45 -74.04
C PRO A 762 17.90 -15.96 -74.23
N ASP A 763 17.67 -16.91 -75.14
CA ASP A 763 16.34 -17.43 -75.42
C ASP A 763 16.05 -18.72 -74.65
N ALA A 764 17.04 -19.33 -74.01
CA ALA A 764 16.84 -20.54 -73.20
C ALA A 764 16.58 -20.17 -71.73
N ALA A 765 15.60 -20.84 -71.14
CA ALA A 765 15.31 -20.71 -69.72
C ALA A 765 14.76 -22.01 -69.14
N THR A 766 14.65 -22.08 -67.81
CA THR A 766 13.97 -23.19 -67.13
C THR A 766 12.85 -22.63 -66.27
N VAL A 767 11.63 -23.08 -66.50
CA VAL A 767 10.50 -22.80 -65.61
C VAL A 767 10.44 -23.89 -64.55
N VAL A 768 10.43 -23.50 -63.29
CA VAL A 768 10.20 -24.41 -62.16
C VAL A 768 8.81 -24.13 -61.59
N LEU A 769 7.95 -25.14 -61.61
CA LEU A 769 6.62 -25.09 -61.00
C LEU A 769 6.65 -25.80 -59.65
N ALA A 770 6.11 -25.16 -58.62
CA ALA A 770 5.86 -25.74 -57.31
C ALA A 770 4.35 -25.85 -57.10
N LEU A 771 3.78 -27.00 -57.43
CA LEU A 771 2.33 -27.21 -57.39
C LEU A 771 1.91 -27.85 -56.06
N ASP A 772 0.75 -27.48 -55.55
CA ASP A 772 0.14 -28.20 -54.42
C ASP A 772 -0.10 -29.69 -54.78
N GLU A 773 0.17 -30.62 -53.86
CA GLU A 773 -0.10 -32.05 -54.08
C GLU A 773 -1.58 -32.38 -54.33
N ARG A 774 -2.49 -31.45 -53.99
CA ARG A 774 -3.93 -31.54 -54.22
C ARG A 774 -4.40 -30.63 -55.36
N VAL A 775 -3.49 -30.18 -56.24
CA VAL A 775 -3.82 -29.27 -57.34
C VAL A 775 -4.93 -29.86 -58.22
N THR A 776 -5.99 -29.08 -58.47
CA THR A 776 -7.09 -29.48 -59.36
C THR A 776 -6.75 -29.11 -60.81
N ARG A 777 -7.39 -29.78 -61.78
CA ARG A 777 -7.20 -29.47 -63.22
C ARG A 777 -7.47 -28.00 -63.54
N ALA A 778 -8.50 -27.40 -62.94
CA ALA A 778 -8.83 -25.99 -63.11
C ALA A 778 -7.72 -25.06 -62.54
N ARG A 779 -7.15 -25.41 -61.38
CA ARG A 779 -6.07 -24.66 -60.75
C ARG A 779 -4.78 -24.74 -61.56
N LEU A 780 -4.42 -25.94 -62.04
CA LEU A 780 -3.28 -26.17 -62.92
C LEU A 780 -3.40 -25.35 -64.21
N ALA A 781 -4.56 -25.37 -64.87
CA ALA A 781 -4.81 -24.58 -66.08
C ALA A 781 -4.60 -23.08 -65.83
N GLY A 782 -5.02 -22.56 -64.67
CA GLY A 782 -4.77 -21.18 -64.28
C GLY A 782 -3.29 -20.85 -64.11
N ILE A 783 -2.50 -21.75 -63.53
CA ILE A 783 -1.04 -21.58 -63.36
C ILE A 783 -0.34 -21.62 -64.72
N VAL A 784 -0.68 -22.58 -65.58
CA VAL A 784 -0.13 -22.69 -66.94
C VAL A 784 -0.44 -21.43 -67.75
N ALA A 785 -1.68 -20.92 -67.67
CA ALA A 785 -2.05 -19.66 -68.32
C ALA A 785 -1.25 -18.46 -67.78
N ALA A 786 -0.98 -18.41 -66.47
CA ALA A 786 -0.13 -17.37 -65.89
C ALA A 786 1.32 -17.46 -66.38
N VAL A 787 1.88 -18.66 -66.51
CA VAL A 787 3.23 -18.86 -67.07
C VAL A 787 3.27 -18.43 -68.55
N ARG A 788 2.27 -18.78 -69.36
CA ARG A 788 2.19 -18.34 -70.76
C ARG A 788 2.12 -16.82 -70.89
N ARG A 789 1.35 -16.17 -70.01
CA ARG A 789 1.16 -14.72 -70.02
C ARG A 789 2.41 -13.96 -69.54
N ASP A 790 2.94 -14.35 -68.38
CA ASP A 790 3.96 -13.55 -67.68
C ASP A 790 5.39 -14.09 -67.92
N GLY A 791 5.53 -15.37 -68.26
CA GLY A 791 6.80 -16.07 -68.45
C GLY A 791 7.69 -15.50 -69.57
N PRO A 792 7.16 -15.17 -70.78
CA PRO A 792 7.97 -14.52 -71.82
C PRO A 792 8.67 -13.24 -71.34
N ALA A 793 7.96 -12.42 -70.56
CA ALA A 793 8.53 -11.20 -70.00
C ALA A 793 9.62 -11.50 -68.95
N ARG A 794 9.49 -12.57 -68.15
CA ARG A 794 10.52 -12.98 -67.19
C ARG A 794 11.79 -13.48 -67.88
N VAL A 795 11.65 -14.26 -68.97
CA VAL A 795 12.80 -14.75 -69.75
C VAL A 795 13.56 -13.58 -70.39
N ARG A 796 12.86 -12.64 -71.02
CA ARG A 796 13.49 -11.44 -71.59
C ARG A 796 14.25 -10.61 -70.55
N ALA A 797 13.65 -10.39 -69.38
CA ALA A 797 14.31 -9.65 -68.30
C ALA A 797 15.58 -10.35 -67.79
N LEU A 798 15.63 -11.69 -67.81
CA LEU A 798 16.83 -12.46 -67.49
C LEU A 798 17.89 -12.39 -68.60
N ALA A 799 17.46 -12.37 -69.86
CA ALA A 799 18.32 -12.28 -71.04
C ALA A 799 19.01 -10.90 -71.15
N GLU A 800 18.27 -9.82 -70.90
CA GLU A 800 18.80 -8.45 -70.86
C GLU A 800 19.91 -8.28 -69.81
N GLU A 801 19.76 -8.95 -68.66
CA GLU A 801 20.76 -8.93 -67.59
C GLU A 801 21.99 -9.79 -67.91
N ALA A 802 21.81 -10.91 -68.63
CA ALA A 802 22.91 -11.73 -69.12
C ALA A 802 23.75 -11.02 -70.21
N GLY A 803 23.15 -10.07 -70.94
CA GLY A 803 23.82 -9.23 -71.93
C GLY A 803 24.47 -7.96 -71.36
N ALA A 804 24.24 -7.62 -70.09
CA ALA A 804 24.84 -6.47 -69.43
C ALA A 804 26.22 -6.84 -68.85
N PRO A 805 27.29 -6.03 -69.04
CA PRO A 805 28.57 -6.29 -68.39
C PRO A 805 28.43 -6.18 -66.86
N PRO A 806 29.14 -7.02 -66.07
CA PRO A 806 28.94 -7.07 -64.62
C PRO A 806 29.28 -5.73 -63.97
N PRO A 807 28.53 -5.28 -62.95
CA PRO A 807 29.01 -4.22 -62.07
C PRO A 807 30.20 -4.77 -61.27
N GLY A 808 31.36 -4.12 -61.38
CA GLY A 808 32.56 -4.48 -60.65
C GLY A 808 32.34 -4.49 -59.12
N GLY A 809 32.90 -5.51 -58.46
CA GLY A 809 33.01 -5.58 -56.99
C GLY A 809 33.95 -4.50 -56.42
N PRO A 810 34.03 -4.41 -55.07
CA PRO A 810 34.28 -3.17 -54.35
C PRO A 810 35.70 -2.65 -54.51
N ALA A 811 35.84 -1.35 -54.81
CA ALA A 811 37.08 -0.63 -54.56
C ALA A 811 37.16 -0.30 -53.07
N ALA A 812 38.27 -0.72 -52.43
CA ALA A 812 38.71 -0.16 -51.16
C ALA A 812 38.92 1.37 -51.30
N PRO A 813 38.74 2.17 -50.23
CA PRO A 813 38.86 3.61 -50.32
C PRO A 813 40.33 4.02 -50.34
N GLU A 814 40.78 4.67 -51.42
CA GLU A 814 41.98 5.51 -51.38
C GLU A 814 41.72 6.84 -52.10
N HIS A 815 42.15 7.90 -51.43
CA HIS A 815 42.02 9.32 -51.77
C HIS A 815 42.57 9.70 -53.15
N PRO A 816 42.02 10.75 -53.79
CA PRO A 816 42.78 11.56 -54.74
C PRO A 816 43.37 12.80 -54.04
N ALA A 817 44.70 12.91 -54.12
CA ALA A 817 45.45 14.14 -53.92
C ALA A 817 45.41 15.02 -55.20
N ALA A 818 45.58 16.33 -55.00
CA ALA A 818 45.58 17.39 -56.01
C ALA A 818 46.78 17.36 -56.99
N PRO A 819 46.68 18.11 -58.09
CA PRO A 819 47.73 19.05 -58.50
C PRO A 819 47.11 20.41 -58.93
N GLY A 820 47.68 21.60 -58.76
CA GLY A 820 49.03 22.06 -58.43
C GLY A 820 49.40 23.22 -59.37
N GLY A 821 49.66 24.42 -58.85
CA GLY A 821 50.32 25.52 -59.58
C GLY A 821 50.17 26.90 -58.91
N PRO A 822 51.10 27.85 -59.15
CA PRO A 822 52.46 27.83 -58.61
C PRO A 822 52.81 29.12 -57.83
N VAL A 823 53.94 29.05 -57.10
CA VAL A 823 54.50 30.07 -56.18
C VAL A 823 55.07 31.29 -56.93
N PRO A 824 55.08 32.48 -56.30
CA PRO A 824 56.37 33.09 -55.97
C PRO A 824 56.43 33.66 -54.53
N GLY A 825 57.62 33.68 -53.95
CA GLY A 825 57.89 34.02 -52.55
C GLY A 825 58.02 35.51 -52.23
N GLY A 826 58.20 35.76 -50.93
CA GLY A 826 58.57 37.04 -50.30
C GLY A 826 57.97 37.18 -48.88
N GLY A 827 58.78 37.20 -47.83
CA GLY A 827 58.35 37.59 -46.45
C GLY A 827 58.30 39.12 -46.28
N PRO A 828 58.41 39.72 -45.07
CA PRO A 828 58.12 39.27 -43.70
C PRO A 828 57.17 40.24 -42.90
N GLY A 829 56.73 39.86 -41.69
CA GLY A 829 56.43 40.80 -40.57
C GLY A 829 54.97 41.20 -40.23
N GLU A 830 54.64 41.13 -38.92
CA GLU A 830 53.72 41.93 -38.05
C GLU A 830 52.25 42.21 -38.49
N ALA A 831 51.20 42.33 -37.65
CA ALA A 831 50.89 42.30 -36.21
C ALA A 831 49.34 42.04 -36.12
N GLY A 832 48.76 41.39 -35.11
CA GLY A 832 48.41 41.97 -33.81
C GLY A 832 46.89 42.08 -33.58
N GLY A 833 46.42 41.66 -32.38
CA GLY A 833 45.06 41.84 -31.83
C GLY A 833 44.26 40.54 -31.78
N GLY A 834 43.97 39.88 -30.65
CA GLY A 834 43.64 40.35 -29.29
C GLY A 834 42.21 39.83 -28.99
N SER A 835 42.07 38.63 -28.44
CA SER A 835 41.88 38.30 -27.00
C SER A 835 40.44 38.38 -26.54
N PHE A 836 39.87 37.28 -26.01
CA PHE A 836 39.00 37.28 -24.82
C PHE A 836 38.84 35.84 -24.29
N GLY A 837 39.27 35.63 -23.04
CA GLY A 837 38.88 34.52 -22.16
C GLY A 837 38.12 35.11 -20.95
N GLY A 838 37.36 34.26 -20.21
CA GLY A 838 36.51 34.60 -19.03
C GLY A 838 37.28 35.12 -17.80
N PRO A 839 36.76 35.14 -16.54
CA PRO A 839 35.66 34.35 -15.93
C PRO A 839 34.77 35.11 -14.86
N ASP A 840 34.03 34.36 -14.02
CA ASP A 840 33.47 34.62 -12.66
C ASP A 840 32.14 35.42 -12.43
N GLY A 841 31.27 34.91 -11.52
CA GLY A 841 30.06 35.58 -10.94
C GLY A 841 30.38 36.56 -9.79
N PRO A 842 29.47 37.03 -8.87
CA PRO A 842 28.07 36.66 -8.55
C PRO A 842 27.04 37.82 -8.19
N VAL A 843 25.75 37.47 -8.01
CA VAL A 843 24.68 37.96 -7.04
C VAL A 843 24.09 39.41 -7.06
N PHE A 844 22.80 39.49 -6.61
CA PHE A 844 21.83 40.59 -6.37
C PHE A 844 20.94 40.97 -7.58
N GLY A 845 19.61 41.05 -7.55
CA GLY A 845 18.56 40.93 -6.53
C GLY A 845 17.32 41.71 -7.04
N ASP A 846 16.13 41.29 -6.59
CA ASP A 846 14.84 42.03 -6.55
C ASP A 846 13.78 41.89 -7.68
N GLY A 847 12.68 41.22 -7.32
CA GLY A 847 11.30 41.77 -7.28
C GLY A 847 10.50 42.07 -8.56
N GLY A 848 9.39 41.35 -8.78
CA GLY A 848 8.21 41.89 -9.50
C GLY A 848 7.39 40.91 -10.36
N SER A 849 6.25 40.45 -9.83
CA SER A 849 5.15 39.66 -10.44
C SER A 849 4.36 40.44 -11.54
N PRO A 850 3.23 39.96 -12.12
CA PRO A 850 2.75 38.60 -12.50
C PRO A 850 2.23 38.52 -13.97
N TYR A 851 1.88 37.33 -14.47
CA TYR A 851 0.87 37.18 -15.54
C TYR A 851 -0.14 36.07 -15.22
N ARG A 852 -1.41 36.47 -15.14
CA ARG A 852 -2.64 35.65 -15.10
C ARG A 852 -3.18 35.53 -16.53
N GLY A 853 -3.77 34.39 -16.88
CA GLY A 853 -4.62 34.22 -18.06
C GLY A 853 -5.70 33.17 -17.80
N GLY A 854 -6.87 33.61 -17.34
CA GLY A 854 -8.08 32.79 -17.18
C GLY A 854 -9.08 33.08 -18.30
N PHE A 855 -9.79 32.04 -18.75
CA PHE A 855 -10.95 32.13 -19.63
C PHE A 855 -12.23 32.34 -18.81
N GLY A 856 -13.02 33.36 -19.17
CA GLY A 856 -14.28 33.72 -18.53
C GLY A 856 -15.53 33.31 -19.32
N PRO A 857 -16.72 33.37 -18.69
CA PRO A 857 -18.00 32.86 -19.20
C PRO A 857 -18.83 33.93 -19.92
N PHE A 858 -19.84 33.46 -20.66
CA PHE A 858 -20.84 34.29 -21.36
C PHE A 858 -22.02 34.66 -20.46
N GLY A 859 -22.43 35.93 -20.51
CA GLY A 859 -23.74 36.39 -20.03
C GLY A 859 -23.81 37.91 -19.91
N ASP A 860 -24.44 38.57 -20.88
CA ASP A 860 -24.85 39.98 -20.81
C ASP A 860 -26.28 40.11 -21.37
N GLY A 861 -27.16 40.76 -20.61
CA GLY A 861 -28.31 41.52 -21.13
C GLY A 861 -28.07 43.02 -20.86
N PRO A 862 -29.06 43.94 -20.96
CA PRO A 862 -30.40 43.88 -21.54
C PRO A 862 -30.66 45.04 -22.56
N ARG A 863 -31.84 45.09 -23.20
CA ARG A 863 -32.67 46.32 -23.42
C ARG A 863 -33.96 46.09 -24.23
N ASP A 864 -35.03 46.67 -23.67
CA ASP A 864 -36.21 47.33 -24.27
C ASP A 864 -37.20 46.55 -25.16
N GLY A 865 -38.44 46.44 -24.66
CA GLY A 865 -39.63 45.95 -25.36
C GLY A 865 -40.71 45.44 -24.42
#